data_AF-A0A3E0TXI4-F1
#
_entry.id   AF-A0A3E0TXI4-F1
#
_cell.length_a   1.000
_cell.length_b   1.000
_cell.length_c   1.000
_cell.angle_alpha   90.00
_cell.angle_beta   90.00
_cell.angle_gamma   90.00
#
_symmetry.space_group_name_H-M   'P 1'
#
loop_
_entity.id
_entity.type
_entity.pdbx_description
1 polymer ?
#
loop_
_entity_poly.entity_id
_entity_poly.type
_entity_poly.pdbx_seq_one_letter_code
_entity_poly.pdbx_strand_id
1 'polypeptide(L)'
;MPTQRPIEPLNQLNVDNLSVFDEPINPLFGNEQAAQKPSYPPHKTAESLPREVKLALPAHHSQWLVLTQPVSWQQLRADQYTRLYVKDKKSWQAVNTLRASPAKGELLVLKHKDFYQQGNKQATLIKGAAGAGQAKTTGKNPFTQGYNDQSTNYHVPAYQQGLAPSTIFTNIEQSPEPEEKRIIIKIEGETSARFTLKGSGVNQQRTFDSKAKESASTAYFAKLKEDASYQLDAKLLNLPVQTIVPNMAFSDYQNRQTIENLNIGENGGFQLLDHRVTSQGHVELTLLPEPPCFGVFFDGTGNNLTNDSQDPNDDKEPTNIAKLYELYPRLERAKERFYSEGIGTQAFENDSNWDMAFAGSFDDRIKLALDETRDFFIRFPSCKVGTIDIFGFSRGASQARAFANIIHKLNREQPDYWGGTKLMVRFIGLFDTVASIGGDGDNDHSEASANKAIPGQINLDLAENSAGKVYQLAAWDERRDKFPLNSLKTGENLLLTNHEEVELPGAHADIGGGYGPVASEIRYPRLYIAGKPDEPAHQAELEIRRKLLAEEYDWPGIDIELIALRPRKNHNRRIKNLPEQSFYTPYKAVWRRQVNNSLSHYALHQMHQVAVQHGVPFRPINKLAGLYPYELSNELKTLVESATANGPQSTAWQKLYLEYIHISVKYAGFIDGIAHGEEQSAIYTTSNGQREIFYNQPDNAETNSDNWQFYQGIGQSHWRK
;
A
#
# COMPACT_ATOMS: atom_id res chain seq x y z
N MET A 1 66.17 -10.38 -25.34
CA MET A 1 66.92 -9.36 -24.57
C MET A 1 66.35 -7.99 -24.93
N PRO A 2 66.40 -6.98 -24.04
CA PRO A 2 66.51 -7.01 -22.57
C PRO A 2 65.27 -6.32 -21.91
N THR A 3 64.93 -6.40 -20.62
CA THR A 3 65.40 -7.19 -19.46
C THR A 3 64.29 -7.22 -18.39
N GLN A 4 64.36 -8.16 -17.45
CA GLN A 4 63.41 -8.31 -16.33
C GLN A 4 63.86 -7.55 -15.08
N ARG A 5 62.89 -7.07 -14.26
CA ARG A 5 62.91 -7.02 -12.77
C ARG A 5 64.00 -6.09 -12.11
N PRO A 6 63.93 -5.74 -10.80
CA PRO A 6 63.30 -6.45 -9.67
C PRO A 6 62.44 -5.62 -8.67
N ILE A 7 62.05 -6.30 -7.59
CA ILE A 7 61.26 -5.86 -6.43
C ILE A 7 62.22 -5.66 -5.22
N GLU A 8 61.72 -5.04 -4.15
CA GLU A 8 62.23 -4.98 -2.75
C GLU A 8 63.09 -3.76 -2.34
N PRO A 9 63.16 -3.40 -1.03
CA PRO A 9 62.48 -3.99 0.15
C PRO A 9 61.67 -3.01 1.04
N LEU A 10 60.89 -3.55 1.98
CA LEU A 10 60.50 -2.84 3.21
C LEU A 10 61.71 -2.67 4.15
N ASN A 11 61.81 -1.54 4.86
CA ASN A 11 62.39 -1.57 6.21
C ASN A 11 62.03 -0.37 7.11
N GLN A 12 61.78 -0.71 8.37
CA GLN A 12 62.09 0.02 9.61
C GLN A 12 61.43 1.39 9.90
N LEU A 13 60.46 1.33 10.83
CA LEU A 13 60.49 2.02 12.13
C LEU A 13 61.51 3.16 12.28
N ASN A 14 61.02 4.35 12.65
CA ASN A 14 61.75 5.15 13.62
C ASN A 14 60.77 5.72 14.67
N VAL A 15 61.00 5.35 15.92
CA VAL A 15 60.35 5.94 17.09
C VAL A 15 61.36 6.94 17.63
N ASP A 16 60.97 8.20 17.81
CA ASP A 16 61.41 9.09 18.89
C ASP A 16 61.07 10.55 18.58
N ASN A 17 60.14 11.11 19.36
CA ASN A 17 60.24 12.45 19.93
C ASN A 17 59.15 12.63 21.00
N LEU A 18 59.48 12.23 22.22
CA LEU A 18 58.71 12.49 23.44
C LEU A 18 59.48 13.46 24.33
N SER A 19 58.97 14.69 24.48
CA SER A 19 58.98 15.48 25.74
C SER A 19 58.21 16.78 25.49
N VAL A 20 56.99 16.92 26.00
CA VAL A 20 56.62 17.34 27.37
C VAL A 20 56.46 18.86 27.47
N PHE A 21 55.22 19.28 27.67
CA PHE A 21 54.84 20.36 28.57
C PHE A 21 53.51 19.98 29.23
N ASP A 22 53.56 19.64 30.52
CA ASP A 22 52.42 19.63 31.44
C ASP A 22 51.93 21.08 31.67
N GLU A 23 50.73 21.44 32.15
CA GLU A 23 49.63 20.83 32.91
C GLU A 23 48.29 21.55 32.51
N PRO A 24 47.12 21.37 33.18
CA PRO A 24 46.58 20.21 33.89
C PRO A 24 45.20 19.76 33.33
N ILE A 25 44.82 18.52 33.63
CA ILE A 25 43.47 18.00 33.39
C ILE A 25 42.54 18.42 34.54
N ASN A 26 41.32 18.88 34.21
CA ASN A 26 40.23 19.03 35.18
C ASN A 26 38.95 18.36 34.60
N PRO A 27 38.23 17.50 35.35
CA PRO A 27 37.26 16.58 34.76
C PRO A 27 35.85 17.17 34.67
N LEU A 28 35.32 17.32 33.46
CA LEU A 28 33.89 17.55 33.25
C LEU A 28 33.13 16.22 33.22
N PHE A 29 32.71 15.75 34.40
CA PHE A 29 31.54 14.88 34.49
C PHE A 29 30.32 15.63 33.92
N GLY A 30 29.70 15.05 32.89
CA GLY A 30 28.68 15.73 32.08
C GLY A 30 27.56 14.81 31.61
N ASN A 31 26.97 14.06 32.56
CA ASN A 31 25.70 13.32 32.46
C ASN A 31 25.49 12.41 31.23
N GLU A 32 25.34 11.11 31.51
CA GLU A 32 24.47 10.26 30.69
C GLU A 32 23.14 11.00 30.45
N GLN A 33 22.77 11.22 29.18
CA GLN A 33 21.38 11.53 28.86
C GLN A 33 20.57 10.26 29.03
N ALA A 34 20.23 9.95 30.29
CA ALA A 34 19.21 8.97 30.61
C ALA A 34 17.97 9.28 29.77
N ALA A 35 17.64 8.38 28.85
CA ALA A 35 16.55 8.58 27.90
C ALA A 35 15.30 9.01 28.67
N GLN A 36 14.80 10.23 28.41
CA GLN A 36 13.66 10.78 29.14
C GLN A 36 12.50 9.83 28.99
N LYS A 37 12.18 9.09 30.06
CA LYS A 37 11.05 8.17 30.08
C LYS A 37 9.82 8.93 29.56
N PRO A 38 9.12 8.39 28.54
CA PRO A 38 8.03 9.10 27.89
C PRO A 38 7.04 9.63 28.93
N SER A 39 6.81 10.94 28.89
CA SER A 39 5.97 11.64 29.86
C SER A 39 4.50 11.40 29.50
N TYR A 40 4.00 10.24 29.91
CA TYR A 40 2.59 9.90 29.77
C TYR A 40 1.71 10.86 30.61
N PRO A 41 0.55 11.30 30.10
CA PRO A 41 -0.44 11.98 30.94
C PRO A 41 -0.91 11.02 32.05
N PRO A 42 -1.50 11.53 33.15
CA PRO A 42 -2.04 10.69 34.21
C PRO A 42 -2.93 9.57 33.66
N HIS A 43 -2.56 8.35 34.02
CA HIS A 43 -3.13 7.12 33.52
C HIS A 43 -3.12 6.05 34.61
N LYS A 44 -3.90 4.98 34.41
CA LYS A 44 -3.75 3.70 35.13
C LYS A 44 -3.18 2.66 34.19
N THR A 45 -2.57 1.62 34.76
CA THR A 45 -2.22 0.42 33.99
C THR A 45 -3.49 -0.29 33.51
N ALA A 46 -3.41 -0.92 32.34
CA ALA A 46 -4.48 -1.75 31.80
C ALA A 46 -4.83 -2.99 32.65
N GLU A 47 -4.05 -3.27 33.70
CA GLU A 47 -4.29 -4.36 34.65
C GLU A 47 -5.65 -4.21 35.36
N SER A 48 -6.14 -2.98 35.53
CA SER A 48 -7.48 -2.71 36.10
C SER A 48 -8.63 -2.80 35.10
N LEU A 49 -8.40 -3.18 33.83
CA LEU A 49 -9.46 -3.20 32.82
C LEU A 49 -10.47 -4.34 33.01
N PRO A 50 -11.75 -4.11 32.65
CA PRO A 50 -12.79 -5.14 32.54
C PRO A 50 -12.33 -6.31 31.63
N ARG A 51 -12.77 -7.52 31.94
CA ARG A 51 -12.37 -8.74 31.21
C ARG A 51 -12.70 -8.66 29.72
N GLU A 52 -13.89 -8.20 29.37
CA GLU A 52 -14.31 -8.02 27.96
C GLU A 52 -13.45 -6.99 27.20
N VAL A 53 -13.03 -5.90 27.85
CA VAL A 53 -12.13 -4.91 27.23
C VAL A 53 -10.74 -5.51 27.03
N LYS A 54 -10.24 -6.30 27.99
CA LYS A 54 -8.94 -7.01 27.85
C LYS A 54 -8.94 -8.05 26.73
N LEU A 55 -10.08 -8.71 26.49
CA LEU A 55 -10.24 -9.67 25.39
C LEU A 55 -10.38 -8.99 24.02
N ALA A 56 -10.87 -7.75 23.99
CA ALA A 56 -11.03 -6.94 22.77
C ALA A 56 -9.82 -6.04 22.45
N LEU A 57 -8.71 -6.17 23.20
CA LEU A 57 -7.45 -5.48 22.93
C LEU A 57 -6.45 -6.44 22.27
N PRO A 58 -5.60 -5.97 21.35
CA PRO A 58 -4.45 -6.72 20.87
C PRO A 58 -3.57 -7.25 22.00
N ALA A 59 -2.75 -8.26 21.68
CA ALA A 59 -1.83 -8.88 22.64
C ALA A 59 -1.00 -7.82 23.40
N HIS A 60 -0.68 -8.12 24.67
CA HIS A 60 -0.02 -7.21 25.62
C HIS A 60 -0.86 -5.98 26.05
N HIS A 61 -2.00 -6.22 26.71
CA HIS A 61 -2.79 -5.18 27.39
C HIS A 61 -1.92 -4.21 28.23
N SER A 62 -0.82 -4.66 28.84
CA SER A 62 0.13 -3.83 29.60
C SER A 62 0.79 -2.69 28.80
N GLN A 63 0.74 -2.70 27.47
CA GLN A 63 1.18 -1.60 26.60
C GLN A 63 0.14 -0.48 26.45
N TRP A 64 -1.11 -0.72 26.84
CA TRP A 64 -2.19 0.27 26.81
C TRP A 64 -2.28 1.04 28.12
N LEU A 65 -2.44 2.36 28.01
CA LEU A 65 -2.62 3.27 29.13
C LEU A 65 -4.08 3.66 29.24
N VAL A 66 -4.69 3.45 30.40
CA VAL A 66 -6.04 3.93 30.69
C VAL A 66 -5.95 5.41 31.03
N LEU A 67 -6.32 6.30 30.11
CA LEU A 67 -6.24 7.75 30.37
C LEU A 67 -7.20 8.13 31.50
N THR A 68 -6.69 8.76 32.55
CA THR A 68 -7.50 9.20 33.70
C THR A 68 -7.82 10.69 33.70
N GLN A 69 -7.18 11.47 32.81
CA GLN A 69 -7.57 12.85 32.58
C GLN A 69 -8.78 12.96 31.64
N PRO A 70 -9.66 13.96 31.84
CA PRO A 70 -10.71 14.28 30.90
C PRO A 70 -10.08 14.83 29.60
N VAL A 71 -10.08 14.01 28.56
CA VAL A 71 -9.77 14.46 27.19
C VAL A 71 -11.05 15.02 26.58
N SER A 72 -10.94 15.95 25.62
CA SER A 72 -12.11 16.45 24.89
C SER A 72 -12.72 15.32 24.04
N TRP A 73 -13.74 14.64 24.59
CA TRP A 73 -14.36 13.47 23.98
C TRP A 73 -14.94 13.75 22.58
N GLN A 74 -15.37 14.99 22.32
CA GLN A 74 -15.86 15.45 21.01
C GLN A 74 -14.78 15.47 19.91
N GLN A 75 -13.50 15.49 20.31
CA GLN A 75 -12.35 15.47 19.39
C GLN A 75 -11.70 14.08 19.30
N LEU A 76 -12.14 13.11 20.11
CA LEU A 76 -11.59 11.77 20.12
C LEU A 76 -12.22 10.87 19.06
N ARG A 77 -11.34 10.32 18.23
CA ARG A 77 -11.63 9.27 17.25
C ARG A 77 -10.76 8.08 17.62
N ALA A 78 -11.22 6.86 17.36
CA ALA A 78 -10.33 5.72 17.37
C ALA A 78 -9.32 5.92 16.24
N ASP A 79 -8.07 5.61 16.55
CA ASP A 79 -6.94 5.59 15.62
C ASP A 79 -6.08 4.38 15.98
N GLN A 80 -5.00 4.12 15.24
CA GLN A 80 -4.12 2.97 15.50
C GLN A 80 -3.62 2.92 16.96
N TYR A 81 -3.44 4.07 17.63
CA TYR A 81 -2.99 4.18 19.02
C TYR A 81 -4.11 4.48 20.01
N THR A 82 -5.37 4.53 19.60
CA THR A 82 -6.52 4.92 20.45
C THR A 82 -7.64 3.92 20.32
N ARG A 83 -8.01 3.27 21.43
CA ARG A 83 -9.24 2.51 21.52
C ARG A 83 -10.20 3.21 22.47
N LEU A 84 -11.44 3.34 22.03
CA LEU A 84 -12.52 3.98 22.76
C LEU A 84 -13.54 2.88 23.08
N TYR A 85 -13.79 2.62 24.36
CA TYR A 85 -14.83 1.70 24.79
C TYR A 85 -15.88 2.46 25.59
N VAL A 86 -17.13 2.31 25.18
CA VAL A 86 -18.31 2.84 25.86
C VAL A 86 -18.98 1.71 26.59
N LYS A 87 -19.31 1.89 27.86
CA LYS A 87 -20.13 0.93 28.59
C LYS A 87 -21.61 1.17 28.33
N ASP A 88 -22.31 0.15 27.85
CA ASP A 88 -23.77 0.09 27.81
C ASP A 88 -24.32 -0.58 29.09
N LYS A 89 -25.64 -0.72 29.23
CA LYS A 89 -26.38 -1.25 30.40
C LYS A 89 -25.78 -2.53 31.03
N LYS A 90 -25.01 -3.33 30.28
CA LYS A 90 -24.39 -4.59 30.78
C LYS A 90 -22.95 -4.90 30.30
N SER A 91 -22.40 -4.20 29.31
CA SER A 91 -21.08 -4.55 28.74
C SER A 91 -20.35 -3.35 28.14
N TRP A 92 -19.02 -3.44 28.03
CA TRP A 92 -18.20 -2.50 27.25
C TRP A 92 -18.20 -2.84 25.76
N GLN A 93 -18.41 -1.82 24.93
CA GLN A 93 -18.47 -1.89 23.47
C GLN A 93 -17.42 -0.98 22.86
N ALA A 94 -16.65 -1.47 21.89
CA ALA A 94 -15.68 -0.66 21.15
C ALA A 94 -16.40 0.30 20.19
N VAL A 95 -15.90 1.54 20.03
CA VAL A 95 -16.48 2.54 19.12
C VAL A 95 -15.41 3.27 18.32
N ASN A 96 -15.64 3.41 17.00
CA ASN A 96 -14.68 4.06 16.10
C ASN A 96 -14.67 5.60 16.25
N THR A 97 -15.78 6.21 16.64
CA THR A 97 -15.88 7.62 17.04
C THR A 97 -16.97 7.79 18.08
N LEU A 98 -16.88 8.82 18.93
CA LEU A 98 -17.90 9.12 19.94
C LEU A 98 -19.08 9.90 19.32
N ARG A 99 -19.82 9.24 18.43
CA ARG A 99 -21.12 9.70 17.90
C ARG A 99 -22.30 9.29 18.78
N ALA A 100 -22.18 8.14 19.46
CA ALA A 100 -23.15 7.72 20.47
C ALA A 100 -22.92 8.49 21.78
N SER A 101 -24.00 8.81 22.50
CA SER A 101 -23.88 9.33 23.86
C SER A 101 -23.56 8.17 24.80
N PRO A 102 -22.35 8.10 25.40
CA PRO A 102 -22.03 7.02 26.33
C PRO A 102 -22.94 7.07 27.54
N ALA A 103 -23.27 5.91 28.12
CA ALA A 103 -23.96 5.88 29.42
C ALA A 103 -23.12 6.68 30.42
N LYS A 104 -23.75 7.71 31.01
CA LYS A 104 -23.06 8.87 31.61
C LYS A 104 -21.87 8.48 32.51
N GLY A 105 -20.66 8.68 31.99
CA GLY A 105 -19.41 8.63 32.75
C GLY A 105 -18.56 7.36 32.61
N GLU A 106 -19.04 6.27 32.00
CA GLU A 106 -18.24 5.05 31.79
C GLU A 106 -17.73 4.96 30.34
N LEU A 107 -16.69 5.77 30.08
CA LEU A 107 -15.88 5.76 28.86
C LEU A 107 -14.44 5.38 29.23
N LEU A 108 -13.92 4.33 28.59
CA LEU A 108 -12.52 3.95 28.67
C LEU A 108 -11.84 4.45 27.40
N VAL A 109 -10.91 5.38 27.57
CA VAL A 109 -10.01 5.79 26.50
C VAL A 109 -8.63 5.22 26.78
N LEU A 110 -8.26 4.30 25.91
CA LEU A 110 -7.01 3.58 25.98
C LEU A 110 -6.10 4.15 24.92
N LYS A 111 -4.96 4.69 25.36
CA LYS A 111 -3.93 5.19 24.46
C LYS A 111 -2.73 4.26 24.54
N HIS A 112 -2.23 3.80 23.41
CA HIS A 112 -1.04 2.97 23.37
C HIS A 112 0.18 3.81 23.79
N LYS A 113 1.15 3.20 24.49
CA LYS A 113 2.35 3.90 24.98
C LYS A 113 3.11 4.60 23.85
N ASP A 114 3.11 4.02 22.65
CA ASP A 114 3.94 4.46 21.53
C ASP A 114 3.55 5.82 20.97
N PHE A 115 2.28 6.21 21.14
CA PHE A 115 1.81 7.57 20.84
C PHE A 115 2.65 8.66 21.54
N TYR A 116 3.04 8.41 22.79
CA TYR A 116 3.86 9.35 23.57
C TYR A 116 5.36 9.18 23.31
N GLN A 117 5.79 8.01 22.82
CA GLN A 117 7.16 7.81 22.35
C GLN A 117 7.43 8.60 21.06
N GLN A 118 6.45 8.65 20.15
CA GLN A 118 6.52 9.44 18.91
C GLN A 118 6.48 10.94 19.18
N GLY A 119 5.58 11.41 20.06
CA GLY A 119 5.49 12.84 20.41
C GLY A 119 6.77 13.41 21.05
N ASN A 120 7.49 12.62 21.85
CA ASN A 120 8.74 13.06 22.46
C ASN A 120 9.88 13.28 21.44
N LYS A 121 9.84 12.67 20.24
CA LYS A 121 10.84 12.95 19.18
C LYS A 121 10.68 14.35 18.57
N GLN A 122 9.47 14.90 18.49
CA GLN A 122 9.25 16.27 18.02
C GLN A 122 9.52 17.34 19.11
N ALA A 123 9.24 17.05 20.38
CA ALA A 123 9.44 18.00 21.47
C ALA A 123 10.92 18.40 21.69
N THR A 124 11.86 17.50 21.38
CA THR A 124 13.32 17.75 21.51
C THR A 124 13.83 18.75 20.46
N LEU A 125 13.19 18.83 19.29
CA LEU A 125 13.54 19.78 18.23
C LEU A 125 13.07 21.22 18.50
N ILE A 126 12.08 21.40 19.39
CA ILE A 126 11.43 22.71 19.63
C ILE A 126 12.00 23.43 20.86
N LYS A 127 12.63 22.71 21.81
CA LYS A 127 13.23 23.29 23.03
C LYS A 127 14.49 24.14 22.81
N GLY A 128 14.91 24.36 21.56
CA GLY A 128 15.93 25.34 21.21
C GLY A 128 15.44 26.81 21.21
N ALA A 129 14.12 27.05 21.32
CA ALA A 129 13.56 28.40 21.18
C ALA A 129 12.57 28.77 22.31
N ALA A 130 12.92 29.84 23.04
CA ALA A 130 12.09 30.63 23.96
C ALA A 130 11.55 29.95 25.24
N GLY A 131 11.41 30.76 26.31
CA GLY A 131 10.86 30.34 27.59
C GLY A 131 10.04 31.43 28.30
N ALA A 132 9.61 31.10 29.52
CA ALA A 132 8.87 31.92 30.51
C ALA A 132 7.36 32.16 30.27
N GLY A 133 6.56 31.95 31.33
CA GLY A 133 5.12 32.27 31.43
C GLY A 133 4.32 31.26 32.27
N GLN A 134 3.58 31.69 33.30
CA GLN A 134 2.92 30.83 34.32
C GLN A 134 1.37 30.94 34.37
N ALA A 135 0.76 30.04 35.17
CA ALA A 135 -0.58 30.01 35.79
C ALA A 135 -1.69 29.23 35.02
N LYS A 136 -2.36 28.18 35.57
CA LYS A 136 -3.28 28.07 36.76
C LYS A 136 -4.60 28.83 36.53
N THR A 137 -5.83 28.31 36.75
CA THR A 137 -6.39 27.28 37.68
C THR A 137 -7.78 26.73 37.26
N THR A 138 -8.18 25.53 37.75
CA THR A 138 -9.55 25.05 38.16
C THR A 138 -10.82 25.28 37.29
N GLY A 139 -11.85 24.42 37.23
CA GLY A 139 -12.13 23.11 37.86
C GLY A 139 -13.64 22.86 38.14
N LYS A 140 -14.06 21.58 38.16
CA LYS A 140 -15.34 21.00 38.70
C LYS A 140 -16.62 20.89 37.83
N ASN A 141 -16.92 19.62 37.50
CA ASN A 141 -18.21 18.88 37.44
C ASN A 141 -19.23 19.26 38.56
N PRO A 142 -20.56 18.85 38.53
CA PRO A 142 -21.01 17.45 38.28
C PRO A 142 -22.43 17.18 37.65
N PHE A 143 -22.68 15.90 37.27
CA PHE A 143 -23.88 15.01 37.38
C PHE A 143 -25.36 15.54 37.38
N THR A 144 -26.46 14.79 37.14
CA THR A 144 -26.71 13.32 37.22
C THR A 144 -27.54 12.68 36.08
N GLN A 145 -28.85 12.40 36.21
CA GLN A 145 -29.61 11.32 35.51
C GLN A 145 -30.46 11.78 34.29
N GLY A 146 -31.37 11.01 33.65
CA GLY A 146 -31.95 9.66 33.91
C GLY A 146 -32.43 8.91 32.65
N TYR A 147 -33.19 7.81 32.80
CA TYR A 147 -33.24 6.64 31.88
C TYR A 147 -34.63 6.35 31.24
N ASN A 148 -34.65 5.37 30.31
CA ASN A 148 -35.78 4.59 29.72
C ASN A 148 -36.54 5.20 28.52
N ASP A 149 -37.20 4.41 27.64
CA ASP A 149 -36.97 3.06 27.07
C ASP A 149 -37.97 2.86 25.88
N GLN A 150 -37.68 1.95 24.94
CA GLN A 150 -38.61 1.32 23.95
C GLN A 150 -39.23 2.11 22.75
N SER A 151 -38.82 1.67 21.55
CA SER A 151 -39.62 1.21 20.40
C SER A 151 -40.61 2.11 19.60
N THR A 152 -40.49 1.96 18.28
CA THR A 152 -41.47 2.13 17.17
C THR A 152 -41.62 3.48 16.43
N ASN A 153 -41.56 3.33 15.10
CA ASN A 153 -42.24 4.05 14.01
C ASN A 153 -42.00 5.55 13.72
N TYR A 154 -41.65 5.78 12.44
CA TYR A 154 -41.98 6.92 11.58
C TYR A 154 -42.64 8.15 12.23
N HIS A 155 -41.89 9.26 12.29
CA HIS A 155 -42.20 10.44 11.45
C HIS A 155 -41.06 11.46 11.48
N VAL A 156 -40.78 12.08 10.33
CA VAL A 156 -40.04 13.34 10.24
C VAL A 156 -41.03 14.50 10.33
N PRO A 157 -40.81 15.44 11.26
CA PRO A 157 -41.12 16.84 10.98
C PRO A 157 -39.96 17.79 11.37
N ALA A 158 -39.86 18.89 10.64
CA ALA A 158 -38.86 19.94 10.87
C ALA A 158 -39.32 20.95 11.94
N TYR A 159 -38.38 21.62 12.64
CA TYR A 159 -38.34 23.10 12.75
C TYR A 159 -37.02 23.66 13.35
N GLN A 160 -36.34 24.48 12.54
CA GLN A 160 -35.77 25.82 12.81
C GLN A 160 -35.24 26.31 14.19
N GLN A 161 -34.20 27.17 14.07
CA GLN A 161 -33.68 28.21 15.00
C GLN A 161 -32.86 27.75 16.23
N GLY A 162 -31.73 28.41 16.58
CA GLY A 162 -31.05 29.56 15.95
C GLY A 162 -29.79 30.01 16.73
N LEU A 163 -29.28 31.21 16.38
CA LEU A 163 -28.09 31.93 16.93
C LEU A 163 -26.69 31.44 16.48
N ALA A 164 -25.74 32.30 16.08
CA ALA A 164 -25.74 33.58 15.38
C ALA A 164 -24.29 33.85 14.88
N PRO A 165 -24.05 34.32 13.63
CA PRO A 165 -22.71 34.60 13.14
C PRO A 165 -22.24 36.04 13.48
N SER A 166 -20.97 36.20 13.84
CA SER A 166 -20.34 37.51 14.07
C SER A 166 -20.10 38.24 12.74
N THR A 167 -20.70 39.42 12.60
CA THR A 167 -20.67 40.20 11.36
C THR A 167 -19.47 41.15 11.29
N ILE A 168 -18.81 41.19 10.13
CA ILE A 168 -18.05 42.37 9.68
C ILE A 168 -18.74 42.84 8.41
N PHE A 169 -19.39 44.01 8.47
CA PHE A 169 -19.95 44.67 7.31
C PHE A 169 -18.88 45.53 6.63
N THR A 170 -18.70 45.36 5.33
CA THR A 170 -18.24 46.44 4.44
C THR A 170 -19.40 46.83 3.52
N ASN A 171 -19.72 48.11 3.49
CA ASN A 171 -20.91 48.65 2.84
C ASN A 171 -21.04 48.24 1.37
N ILE A 172 -22.19 47.70 1.00
CA ILE A 172 -22.79 47.91 -0.32
C ILE A 172 -24.19 48.45 -0.07
N GLU A 173 -24.39 49.69 -0.48
CA GLU A 173 -25.67 50.38 -0.37
C GLU A 173 -26.54 50.07 -1.60
N GLN A 174 -27.86 50.13 -1.41
CA GLN A 174 -28.94 50.12 -2.42
C GLN A 174 -29.47 48.77 -2.96
N SER A 175 -30.77 48.81 -3.20
CA SER A 175 -31.73 47.76 -3.58
C SER A 175 -32.87 48.47 -4.35
N PRO A 176 -33.64 47.82 -5.25
CA PRO A 176 -33.46 46.52 -5.89
C PRO A 176 -33.34 46.64 -7.43
N GLU A 177 -32.29 46.07 -8.03
CA GLU A 177 -32.34 45.69 -9.45
C GLU A 177 -33.28 44.46 -9.61
N PRO A 178 -33.93 44.27 -10.78
CA PRO A 178 -34.86 43.13 -11.00
C PRO A 178 -34.14 41.79 -10.78
N GLU A 179 -34.91 40.75 -10.39
CA GLU A 179 -34.43 39.42 -9.96
C GLU A 179 -33.28 38.85 -10.82
N GLU A 180 -32.04 39.23 -10.50
CA GLU A 180 -30.90 38.86 -11.33
C GLU A 180 -30.62 37.37 -11.16
N LYS A 181 -30.94 36.59 -12.20
CA LYS A 181 -30.72 35.16 -12.22
C LYS A 181 -29.24 34.87 -12.45
N ARG A 182 -28.76 33.81 -11.81
CA ARG A 182 -27.34 33.46 -11.74
C ARG A 182 -27.14 31.96 -11.91
N ILE A 183 -26.05 31.61 -12.58
CA ILE A 183 -25.47 30.26 -12.56
C ILE A 183 -24.19 30.35 -11.72
N ILE A 184 -24.10 29.49 -10.72
CA ILE A 184 -23.06 29.45 -9.70
C ILE A 184 -22.38 28.10 -9.80
N ILE A 185 -21.12 28.07 -10.25
CA ILE A 185 -20.35 26.83 -10.37
C ILE A 185 -19.42 26.69 -9.17
N LYS A 186 -19.66 25.71 -8.31
CA LYS A 186 -18.79 25.34 -7.20
C LYS A 186 -17.88 24.20 -7.65
N ILE A 187 -16.61 24.24 -7.27
CA ILE A 187 -15.63 23.22 -7.64
C ILE A 187 -15.04 22.64 -6.35
N GLU A 188 -15.08 21.31 -6.22
CA GLU A 188 -14.49 20.59 -5.09
C GLU A 188 -13.17 19.94 -5.50
N GLY A 189 -12.12 20.12 -4.69
CA GLY A 189 -10.78 19.59 -4.94
C GLY A 189 -9.79 20.57 -5.58
N GLU A 190 -8.52 20.14 -5.68
CA GLU A 190 -7.45 20.93 -6.28
C GLU A 190 -7.46 20.81 -7.82
N THR A 191 -7.60 21.93 -8.52
CA THR A 191 -7.58 21.99 -9.98
C THR A 191 -7.39 23.42 -10.49
N SER A 192 -7.02 23.57 -11.76
CA SER A 192 -7.05 24.85 -12.47
C SER A 192 -7.88 24.70 -13.75
N ALA A 193 -9.02 25.39 -13.80
CA ALA A 193 -10.08 25.18 -14.79
C ALA A 193 -10.67 26.50 -15.28
N ARG A 194 -11.23 26.50 -16.50
CA ARG A 194 -11.87 27.66 -17.11
C ARG A 194 -13.30 27.31 -17.50
N PHE A 195 -14.25 28.10 -17.07
CA PHE A 195 -15.67 27.97 -17.41
C PHE A 195 -16.10 29.15 -18.29
N THR A 196 -16.87 28.86 -19.33
CA THR A 196 -17.40 29.87 -20.25
C THR A 196 -18.90 29.66 -20.43
N LEU A 197 -19.70 30.65 -20.05
CA LEU A 197 -21.15 30.66 -20.26
C LEU A 197 -21.48 31.55 -21.47
N LYS A 198 -22.19 30.98 -22.45
CA LYS A 198 -22.56 31.64 -23.73
C LYS A 198 -24.06 31.56 -23.95
N GLY A 199 -24.69 32.62 -24.45
CA GLY A 199 -26.12 32.61 -24.82
C GLY A 199 -26.78 33.98 -24.69
N SER A 200 -27.76 34.29 -25.56
CA SER A 200 -28.55 35.54 -25.52
C SER A 200 -27.76 36.84 -25.29
N GLY A 201 -26.64 37.00 -26.00
CA GLY A 201 -25.75 38.17 -25.89
C GLY A 201 -24.74 38.10 -24.74
N VAL A 202 -24.81 37.09 -23.88
CA VAL A 202 -23.82 36.80 -22.84
C VAL A 202 -22.69 35.95 -23.42
N ASN A 203 -21.45 36.34 -23.15
CA ASN A 203 -20.25 35.52 -23.29
C ASN A 203 -19.33 35.82 -22.10
N GLN A 204 -19.54 35.13 -20.99
CA GLN A 204 -18.80 35.34 -19.75
C GLN A 204 -17.82 34.20 -19.53
N GLN A 205 -16.58 34.53 -19.19
CA GLN A 205 -15.55 33.57 -18.82
C GLN A 205 -15.15 33.74 -17.35
N ARG A 206 -14.86 32.63 -16.67
CA ARG A 206 -14.30 32.57 -15.31
C ARG A 206 -13.16 31.56 -15.29
N THR A 207 -12.07 31.91 -14.64
CA THR A 207 -10.95 31.00 -14.39
C THR A 207 -10.90 30.69 -12.91
N PHE A 208 -10.77 29.42 -12.58
CA PHE A 208 -10.50 28.89 -11.26
C PHE A 208 -9.07 28.35 -11.22
N ASP A 209 -8.36 28.59 -10.13
CA ASP A 209 -7.03 28.01 -9.88
C ASP A 209 -6.83 27.82 -8.38
N SER A 210 -7.04 26.60 -7.89
CA SER A 210 -6.99 26.26 -6.46
C SER A 210 -5.67 26.58 -5.76
N LYS A 211 -4.60 26.86 -6.51
CA LYS A 211 -3.28 27.22 -5.98
C LYS A 211 -3.08 28.73 -5.78
N ALA A 212 -3.97 29.56 -6.34
CA ALA A 212 -3.96 31.01 -6.10
C ALA A 212 -4.60 31.35 -4.75
N LYS A 213 -3.86 32.09 -3.90
CA LYS A 213 -4.26 32.47 -2.52
C LYS A 213 -5.58 33.25 -2.39
N GLU A 214 -6.11 33.76 -3.50
CA GLU A 214 -7.32 34.61 -3.56
C GLU A 214 -8.42 34.01 -4.45
N SER A 215 -8.26 32.78 -4.97
CA SER A 215 -9.29 32.18 -5.82
C SER A 215 -10.49 31.69 -5.00
N ALA A 216 -11.68 32.14 -5.37
CA ALA A 216 -12.90 31.55 -4.84
C ALA A 216 -13.11 30.16 -5.44
N SER A 217 -13.50 29.18 -4.62
CA SER A 217 -14.01 27.86 -5.05
C SER A 217 -15.36 27.92 -5.79
N THR A 218 -15.72 29.09 -6.30
CA THR A 218 -17.05 29.40 -6.86
C THR A 218 -16.92 30.43 -7.98
N ALA A 219 -17.39 30.08 -9.18
CA ALA A 219 -17.50 30.96 -10.32
C ALA A 219 -18.94 31.46 -10.49
N TYR A 220 -19.12 32.78 -10.55
CA TYR A 220 -20.43 33.42 -10.67
C TYR A 220 -20.68 33.95 -12.08
N PHE A 221 -21.76 33.49 -12.71
CA PHE A 221 -22.30 34.01 -13.96
C PHE A 221 -23.62 34.72 -13.65
N ALA A 222 -23.72 35.98 -14.06
CA ALA A 222 -24.80 36.89 -13.67
C ALA A 222 -25.42 37.57 -14.91
N LYS A 223 -26.40 38.46 -14.72
CA LYS A 223 -27.19 39.11 -15.79
C LYS A 223 -27.88 38.11 -16.73
N LEU A 224 -28.37 37.00 -16.17
CA LEU A 224 -29.10 35.98 -16.93
C LEU A 224 -30.61 36.31 -16.95
N LYS A 225 -31.29 35.93 -18.02
CA LYS A 225 -32.75 36.09 -18.18
C LYS A 225 -33.44 34.73 -18.12
N GLU A 226 -34.62 34.69 -17.52
CA GLU A 226 -35.41 33.45 -17.36
C GLU A 226 -35.84 32.83 -18.71
N ASP A 227 -36.12 33.67 -19.70
CA ASP A 227 -36.59 33.33 -21.05
C ASP A 227 -35.46 33.07 -22.06
N ALA A 228 -34.20 33.12 -21.63
CA ALA A 228 -33.03 32.95 -22.48
C ALA A 228 -32.43 31.54 -22.37
N SER A 229 -31.74 31.12 -23.44
CA SER A 229 -30.92 29.91 -23.44
C SER A 229 -29.45 30.19 -23.20
N TYR A 230 -28.77 29.26 -22.52
CA TYR A 230 -27.35 29.33 -22.20
C TYR A 230 -26.67 27.97 -22.36
N GLN A 231 -25.42 27.98 -22.81
CA GLN A 231 -24.50 26.84 -22.84
C GLN A 231 -23.36 27.08 -21.85
N LEU A 232 -23.00 26.04 -21.08
CA LEU A 232 -21.87 26.06 -20.17
C LEU A 232 -20.76 25.13 -20.67
N ASP A 233 -19.64 25.73 -21.06
CA ASP A 233 -18.41 25.02 -21.42
C ASP A 233 -17.42 25.02 -20.25
N ALA A 234 -16.65 23.95 -20.10
CA ALA A 234 -15.50 23.88 -19.20
C ALA A 234 -14.24 23.40 -19.93
N LYS A 235 -13.08 23.96 -19.56
CA LYS A 235 -11.76 23.50 -20.00
C LYS A 235 -10.87 23.27 -18.78
N LEU A 236 -10.44 22.04 -18.60
CA LEU A 236 -9.45 21.64 -17.60
C LEU A 236 -8.06 21.70 -18.22
N LEU A 237 -7.18 22.57 -17.72
CA LEU A 237 -5.80 22.74 -18.18
C LEU A 237 -5.66 22.74 -19.73
N ASN A 238 -4.95 21.74 -20.27
CA ASN A 238 -4.67 21.57 -21.70
C ASN A 238 -5.68 20.65 -22.42
N LEU A 239 -6.64 20.06 -21.72
CA LEU A 239 -7.60 19.12 -22.29
C LEU A 239 -8.56 19.80 -23.28
N PRO A 240 -9.22 19.02 -24.15
CA PRO A 240 -10.34 19.50 -24.95
C PRO A 240 -11.44 20.15 -24.09
N VAL A 241 -12.10 21.16 -24.66
CA VAL A 241 -13.27 21.80 -24.06
C VAL A 241 -14.39 20.77 -23.96
N GLN A 242 -15.00 20.67 -22.79
CA GLN A 242 -16.16 19.82 -22.51
C GLN A 242 -17.39 20.71 -22.36
N THR A 243 -18.44 20.46 -23.14
CA THR A 243 -19.75 21.05 -22.88
C THR A 243 -20.32 20.37 -21.64
N ILE A 244 -20.48 21.12 -20.54
CA ILE A 244 -21.03 20.62 -19.27
C ILE A 244 -22.56 20.68 -19.31
N VAL A 245 -23.11 21.75 -19.88
CA VAL A 245 -24.54 21.90 -20.13
C VAL A 245 -24.72 22.44 -21.55
N PRO A 246 -25.47 21.76 -22.43
CA PRO A 246 -25.73 22.24 -23.80
C PRO A 246 -26.57 23.52 -23.78
N ASN A 247 -26.73 24.16 -24.94
CA ASN A 247 -27.58 25.36 -25.04
C ASN A 247 -29.06 25.02 -24.78
N MET A 248 -29.55 25.33 -23.58
CA MET A 248 -30.93 25.08 -23.13
C MET A 248 -31.47 26.27 -22.31
N ALA A 249 -32.78 26.34 -22.08
CA ALA A 249 -33.40 27.49 -21.40
C ALA A 249 -32.97 27.61 -19.93
N PHE A 250 -32.96 28.81 -19.36
CA PHE A 250 -32.60 28.98 -17.95
C PHE A 250 -33.55 28.23 -16.98
N SER A 251 -34.83 28.10 -17.35
CA SER A 251 -35.79 27.22 -16.65
C SER A 251 -35.38 25.74 -16.67
N ASP A 252 -34.72 25.25 -17.74
CA ASP A 252 -34.18 23.90 -17.79
C ASP A 252 -32.99 23.73 -16.84
N TYR A 253 -32.17 24.78 -16.64
CA TYR A 253 -31.09 24.76 -15.64
C TYR A 253 -31.63 24.64 -14.21
N GLN A 254 -32.85 25.12 -13.94
CA GLN A 254 -33.51 24.95 -12.65
C GLN A 254 -34.13 23.55 -12.49
N ASN A 255 -34.41 22.84 -13.58
CA ASN A 255 -35.03 21.52 -13.53
C ASN A 255 -34.00 20.42 -13.24
N ARG A 256 -34.07 19.86 -12.02
CA ARG A 256 -33.19 18.79 -11.56
C ARG A 256 -33.22 17.56 -12.49
N GLN A 257 -34.39 17.12 -12.94
CA GLN A 257 -34.49 15.95 -13.83
C GLN A 257 -33.85 16.24 -15.18
N THR A 258 -34.02 17.45 -15.73
CA THR A 258 -33.35 17.85 -16.97
C THR A 258 -31.84 17.80 -16.82
N ILE A 259 -31.29 18.33 -15.71
CA ILE A 259 -29.85 18.30 -15.41
C ILE A 259 -29.32 16.86 -15.19
N GLU A 260 -30.05 16.01 -14.48
CA GLU A 260 -29.68 14.61 -14.26
C GLU A 260 -29.68 13.80 -15.57
N ASN A 261 -30.60 14.10 -16.49
CA ASN A 261 -30.69 13.49 -17.83
C ASN A 261 -29.58 13.93 -18.79
N LEU A 262 -28.79 14.98 -18.48
CA LEU A 262 -27.62 15.36 -19.28
C LEU A 262 -26.42 14.42 -19.10
N ASN A 263 -26.48 13.52 -18.10
CA ASN A 263 -25.41 12.60 -17.76
C ASN A 263 -24.02 13.25 -17.63
N ILE A 264 -23.97 14.42 -16.98
CA ILE A 264 -22.74 15.22 -16.82
C ILE A 264 -21.61 14.36 -16.20
N GLY A 265 -20.61 14.06 -17.04
CA GLY A 265 -19.44 13.26 -16.66
C GLY A 265 -19.39 11.83 -17.21
N GLU A 266 -20.38 11.37 -17.99
CA GLU A 266 -20.40 10.01 -18.58
C GLU A 266 -19.19 9.67 -19.45
N ASN A 267 -18.57 10.67 -20.07
CA ASN A 267 -17.36 10.54 -20.90
C ASN A 267 -16.07 10.86 -20.11
N GLY A 268 -16.15 10.85 -18.78
CA GLY A 268 -15.09 11.29 -17.86
C GLY A 268 -14.98 12.81 -17.76
N GLY A 269 -13.87 13.28 -17.17
CA GLY A 269 -13.69 14.69 -16.83
C GLY A 269 -14.63 15.15 -15.71
N PHE A 270 -15.23 16.33 -15.86
CA PHE A 270 -16.06 16.93 -14.82
C PHE A 270 -17.29 16.07 -14.49
N GLN A 271 -17.42 15.69 -13.22
CA GLN A 271 -18.62 15.01 -12.70
C GLN A 271 -19.53 16.01 -11.99
N LEU A 272 -20.85 15.83 -12.11
CA LEU A 272 -21.81 16.50 -11.24
C LEU A 272 -21.79 15.85 -9.85
N LEU A 273 -21.63 16.65 -8.80
CA LEU A 273 -21.80 16.23 -7.40
C LEU A 273 -23.20 16.59 -6.89
N ASP A 274 -23.62 17.84 -7.12
CA ASP A 274 -24.90 18.36 -6.62
C ASP A 274 -25.49 19.42 -7.56
N HIS A 275 -26.82 19.44 -7.65
CA HIS A 275 -27.61 20.47 -8.34
C HIS A 275 -28.61 21.05 -7.34
N ARG A 276 -28.62 22.38 -7.22
CA ARG A 276 -29.49 23.08 -6.30
C ARG A 276 -30.02 24.37 -6.88
N VAL A 277 -31.31 24.63 -6.67
CA VAL A 277 -31.92 25.95 -6.92
C VAL A 277 -32.03 26.69 -5.60
N THR A 278 -31.56 27.94 -5.55
CA THR A 278 -31.67 28.80 -4.36
C THR A 278 -33.09 29.37 -4.23
N SER A 279 -33.45 29.90 -3.06
CA SER A 279 -34.73 30.60 -2.86
C SER A 279 -34.89 31.86 -3.73
N GLN A 280 -33.83 32.30 -4.41
CA GLN A 280 -33.83 33.45 -5.35
C GLN A 280 -33.94 32.99 -6.82
N GLY A 281 -34.03 31.67 -7.07
CA GLY A 281 -34.04 31.09 -8.41
C GLY A 281 -32.67 31.02 -9.08
N HIS A 282 -31.57 31.14 -8.31
CA HIS A 282 -30.22 30.90 -8.84
C HIS A 282 -29.94 29.41 -8.92
N VAL A 283 -29.18 29.00 -9.92
CA VAL A 283 -28.79 27.60 -10.12
C VAL A 283 -27.36 27.41 -9.62
N GLU A 284 -27.17 26.52 -8.65
CA GLU A 284 -25.87 26.07 -8.18
C GLU A 284 -25.56 24.68 -8.77
N LEU A 285 -24.43 24.56 -9.46
CA LEU A 285 -23.85 23.28 -9.88
C LEU A 285 -22.57 23.07 -9.07
N THR A 286 -22.49 21.99 -8.30
CA THR A 286 -21.25 21.56 -7.65
C THR A 286 -20.60 20.49 -8.49
N LEU A 287 -19.37 20.72 -8.94
CA LEU A 287 -18.63 19.84 -9.85
C LEU A 287 -17.36 19.31 -9.19
N LEU A 288 -17.05 18.05 -9.47
CA LEU A 288 -15.72 17.46 -9.26
C LEU A 288 -14.96 17.54 -10.59
N PRO A 289 -13.68 17.95 -10.63
CA PRO A 289 -12.94 18.15 -11.89
C PRO A 289 -12.57 16.85 -12.61
N GLU A 290 -12.57 15.74 -11.89
CA GLU A 290 -12.25 14.39 -12.35
C GLU A 290 -13.25 13.40 -11.72
N PRO A 291 -13.35 12.16 -12.22
CA PRO A 291 -14.06 11.09 -11.52
C PRO A 291 -13.57 10.89 -10.07
N PRO A 292 -14.48 10.60 -9.10
CA PRO A 292 -14.07 10.12 -7.78
C PRO A 292 -13.25 8.82 -7.93
N CYS A 293 -12.27 8.63 -7.05
CA CYS A 293 -11.19 7.69 -7.27
C CYS A 293 -10.87 6.81 -6.05
N PHE A 294 -10.62 5.52 -6.29
CA PHE A 294 -10.36 4.54 -5.24
C PHE A 294 -9.15 3.67 -5.59
N GLY A 295 -8.17 3.61 -4.68
CA GLY A 295 -7.00 2.75 -4.82
C GLY A 295 -7.13 1.47 -3.99
N VAL A 296 -6.92 0.31 -4.62
CA VAL A 296 -7.01 -1.01 -3.98
C VAL A 296 -5.63 -1.68 -4.00
N PHE A 297 -5.16 -2.12 -2.84
CA PHE A 297 -3.79 -2.62 -2.63
C PHE A 297 -3.83 -4.01 -1.98
N PHE A 298 -3.48 -5.05 -2.73
CA PHE A 298 -3.48 -6.45 -2.26
C PHE A 298 -2.05 -6.95 -1.98
N ASP A 299 -1.71 -7.18 -0.72
CA ASP A 299 -0.35 -7.60 -0.36
C ASP A 299 -0.07 -9.10 -0.61
N GLY A 300 1.21 -9.45 -0.63
CA GLY A 300 1.66 -10.83 -0.84
C GLY A 300 1.47 -11.73 0.38
N THR A 301 1.29 -13.03 0.16
CA THR A 301 1.15 -14.07 1.22
C THR A 301 2.19 -13.91 2.33
N GLY A 302 1.76 -13.92 3.59
CA GLY A 302 2.67 -13.82 4.74
C GLY A 302 3.24 -12.43 5.03
N ASN A 303 2.82 -11.38 4.31
CA ASN A 303 3.15 -9.99 4.62
C ASN A 303 1.95 -9.27 5.24
N ASN A 304 2.23 -8.27 6.07
CA ASN A 304 1.23 -7.50 6.80
C ASN A 304 1.80 -6.13 7.21
N LEU A 305 1.35 -5.02 6.60
CA LEU A 305 1.81 -3.66 6.92
C LEU A 305 1.83 -3.39 8.43
N THR A 306 0.83 -3.90 9.15
CA THR A 306 0.68 -3.67 10.58
C THR A 306 1.69 -4.46 11.41
N ASN A 307 1.90 -5.75 11.12
CA ASN A 307 2.80 -6.63 11.88
C ASN A 307 4.27 -6.37 11.50
N ASP A 308 4.58 -6.29 10.20
CA ASP A 308 5.92 -6.08 9.64
C ASP A 308 6.51 -4.70 10.02
N SER A 309 5.66 -3.75 10.48
CA SER A 309 6.08 -2.43 11.00
C SER A 309 6.27 -2.39 12.52
N GLN A 310 5.96 -3.45 13.27
CA GLN A 310 5.85 -3.41 14.73
C GLN A 310 6.88 -4.26 15.51
N ASP A 311 7.40 -5.36 14.96
CA ASP A 311 8.45 -6.13 15.66
C ASP A 311 9.86 -5.76 15.14
N PRO A 312 10.70 -5.09 15.95
CA PRO A 312 12.07 -4.73 15.57
C PRO A 312 13.03 -5.93 15.53
N ASN A 313 12.54 -7.16 15.73
CA ASN A 313 13.29 -8.42 15.59
C ASN A 313 12.75 -9.30 14.45
N ASP A 314 11.72 -8.87 13.72
CA ASP A 314 11.24 -9.59 12.54
C ASP A 314 12.28 -9.49 11.42
N ASP A 315 12.36 -10.52 10.56
CA ASP A 315 13.27 -10.55 9.42
C ASP A 315 12.66 -9.92 8.15
N LYS A 316 11.54 -9.21 8.31
CA LYS A 316 10.73 -8.60 7.25
C LYS A 316 10.79 -7.08 7.21
N GLU A 317 10.47 -6.52 6.05
CA GLU A 317 10.09 -5.10 5.90
C GLU A 317 8.69 -4.99 5.25
N PRO A 318 7.96 -3.88 5.43
CA PRO A 318 6.74 -3.61 4.67
C PRO A 318 7.00 -3.65 3.16
N THR A 319 6.14 -4.35 2.42
CA THR A 319 6.29 -4.56 0.97
C THR A 319 6.14 -3.28 0.16
N ASN A 320 6.43 -3.35 -1.13
CA ASN A 320 6.16 -2.28 -2.08
C ASN A 320 4.66 -1.96 -2.20
N ILE A 321 3.75 -2.91 -1.93
CA ILE A 321 2.30 -2.65 -1.86
C ILE A 321 1.97 -1.78 -0.66
N ALA A 322 2.47 -2.12 0.52
CA ALA A 322 2.33 -1.32 1.74
C ALA A 322 2.92 0.09 1.59
N LYS A 323 4.10 0.20 0.94
CA LYS A 323 4.76 1.49 0.62
C LYS A 323 3.93 2.33 -0.38
N LEU A 324 3.40 1.74 -1.45
CA LEU A 324 2.53 2.45 -2.41
C LEU A 324 1.20 2.88 -1.77
N TYR A 325 0.56 2.01 -0.98
CA TYR A 325 -0.64 2.35 -0.23
C TYR A 325 -0.44 3.63 0.61
N GLU A 326 0.68 3.75 1.31
CA GLU A 326 0.96 4.96 2.10
C GLU A 326 1.13 6.25 1.27
N LEU A 327 1.64 6.14 0.05
CA LEU A 327 1.74 7.26 -0.88
C LEU A 327 0.40 7.66 -1.51
N TYR A 328 -0.59 6.76 -1.56
CA TYR A 328 -1.90 7.09 -2.14
C TYR A 328 -2.65 8.12 -1.26
N PRO A 329 -3.44 9.04 -1.85
CA PRO A 329 -4.19 10.03 -1.09
C PRO A 329 -5.07 9.43 0.02
N ARG A 330 -5.20 10.17 1.11
CA ARG A 330 -6.03 9.84 2.27
C ARG A 330 -6.66 11.13 2.80
N LEU A 331 -7.92 11.03 3.24
CA LEU A 331 -8.75 12.13 3.78
C LEU A 331 -9.18 13.19 2.74
N GLU A 332 -9.07 12.89 1.44
CA GLU A 332 -9.70 13.68 0.37
C GLU A 332 -11.07 13.07 0.09
N ARG A 333 -12.16 13.87 0.09
CA ARG A 333 -13.54 13.34 -0.02
C ARG A 333 -13.71 12.38 -1.20
N ALA A 334 -13.17 12.76 -2.35
CA ALA A 334 -13.27 12.03 -3.62
C ALA A 334 -12.04 11.17 -3.95
N LYS A 335 -11.11 10.94 -3.01
CA LYS A 335 -10.00 9.99 -3.17
C LYS A 335 -9.76 9.19 -1.89
N GLU A 336 -10.00 7.89 -1.95
CA GLU A 336 -9.82 6.99 -0.81
C GLU A 336 -9.04 5.72 -1.22
N ARG A 337 -8.60 4.93 -0.23
CA ARG A 337 -7.72 3.78 -0.44
C ARG A 337 -8.08 2.64 0.50
N PHE A 338 -8.08 1.42 -0.03
CA PHE A 338 -8.22 0.19 0.72
C PHE A 338 -6.96 -0.66 0.60
N TYR A 339 -6.53 -1.26 1.71
CA TYR A 339 -5.40 -2.18 1.76
C TYR A 339 -5.87 -3.51 2.31
N SER A 340 -5.70 -4.56 1.50
CA SER A 340 -5.85 -5.94 1.91
C SER A 340 -4.49 -6.45 2.35
N GLU A 341 -4.42 -6.83 3.62
CA GLU A 341 -3.32 -7.63 4.17
C GLU A 341 -3.07 -8.89 3.31
N GLY A 342 -1.85 -9.45 3.41
CA GLY A 342 -1.47 -10.65 2.68
C GLY A 342 -2.24 -11.91 3.10
N ILE A 343 -2.44 -12.84 2.17
CA ILE A 343 -3.04 -14.15 2.46
C ILE A 343 -2.27 -14.84 3.58
N GLY A 344 -2.99 -15.44 4.53
CA GLY A 344 -2.42 -16.04 5.73
C GLY A 344 -2.07 -15.06 6.86
N THR A 345 -2.16 -13.74 6.67
CA THR A 345 -1.94 -12.76 7.74
C THR A 345 -3.23 -12.03 8.13
N GLN A 346 -3.27 -11.56 9.37
CA GLN A 346 -4.30 -10.68 9.91
C GLN A 346 -3.64 -9.70 10.88
N ALA A 347 -4.01 -8.41 10.78
CA ALA A 347 -3.39 -7.36 11.59
C ALA A 347 -3.52 -7.65 13.09
N PHE A 348 -2.39 -7.58 13.80
CA PHE A 348 -2.25 -7.90 15.22
C PHE A 348 -2.49 -9.37 15.62
N GLU A 349 -2.57 -10.30 14.67
CA GLU A 349 -2.70 -11.74 14.91
C GLU A 349 -1.50 -12.53 14.34
N ASN A 350 -1.37 -13.80 14.75
CA ASN A 350 -0.30 -14.68 14.27
C ASN A 350 -0.64 -15.22 12.87
N ASP A 351 0.39 -15.40 12.03
CA ASP A 351 0.25 -15.97 10.69
C ASP A 351 -0.35 -17.38 10.71
N SER A 352 -1.30 -17.62 9.80
CA SER A 352 -1.98 -18.90 9.60
C SER A 352 -1.24 -19.73 8.54
N ASN A 353 -0.37 -20.63 8.97
CA ASN A 353 0.35 -21.57 8.08
C ASN A 353 -0.57 -22.34 7.12
N TRP A 354 -1.83 -22.62 7.52
CA TRP A 354 -2.82 -23.27 6.65
C TRP A 354 -3.30 -22.34 5.55
N ASP A 355 -3.68 -21.10 5.87
CA ASP A 355 -4.15 -20.14 4.87
C ASP A 355 -2.99 -19.66 3.96
N MET A 356 -1.77 -19.53 4.51
CA MET A 356 -0.55 -19.31 3.72
C MET A 356 -0.27 -20.44 2.72
N ALA A 357 -0.63 -21.70 3.03
CA ALA A 357 -0.45 -22.81 2.11
C ALA A 357 -1.56 -22.83 1.04
N PHE A 358 -2.83 -22.85 1.45
CA PHE A 358 -3.97 -23.19 0.60
C PHE A 358 -4.79 -22.00 0.08
N ALA A 359 -4.51 -20.78 0.54
CA ALA A 359 -5.19 -19.55 0.12
C ALA A 359 -6.72 -19.52 0.36
N GLY A 360 -7.18 -20.10 1.48
CA GLY A 360 -8.60 -20.17 1.84
C GLY A 360 -9.28 -18.81 2.04
N SER A 361 -8.53 -17.73 2.33
CA SER A 361 -9.06 -16.36 2.45
C SER A 361 -8.98 -15.52 1.16
N PHE A 362 -8.58 -16.12 0.01
CA PHE A 362 -8.39 -15.41 -1.26
C PHE A 362 -9.66 -14.63 -1.68
N ASP A 363 -10.81 -15.32 -1.71
CA ASP A 363 -12.10 -14.78 -2.10
C ASP A 363 -12.61 -13.74 -1.06
N ASP A 364 -12.50 -14.02 0.23
CA ASP A 364 -13.01 -13.14 1.29
C ASP A 364 -12.34 -11.76 1.27
N ARG A 365 -11.04 -11.70 0.93
CA ARG A 365 -10.29 -10.45 0.75
C ARG A 365 -10.72 -9.68 -0.50
N ILE A 366 -11.01 -10.37 -1.61
CA ILE A 366 -11.61 -9.77 -2.82
C ILE A 366 -13.00 -9.22 -2.48
N LYS A 367 -13.82 -9.97 -1.75
CA LYS A 367 -15.13 -9.52 -1.30
C LYS A 367 -15.03 -8.25 -0.44
N LEU A 368 -14.12 -8.21 0.53
CA LEU A 368 -13.93 -7.02 1.36
C LEU A 368 -13.52 -5.80 0.52
N ALA A 369 -12.64 -5.98 -0.46
CA ALA A 369 -12.29 -4.93 -1.41
C ALA A 369 -13.48 -4.45 -2.25
N LEU A 370 -14.38 -5.35 -2.68
CA LEU A 370 -15.61 -5.00 -3.39
C LEU A 370 -16.58 -4.21 -2.51
N ASP A 371 -16.78 -4.64 -1.26
CA ASP A 371 -17.67 -3.97 -0.30
C ASP A 371 -17.16 -2.54 0.03
N GLU A 372 -15.86 -2.38 0.33
CA GLU A 372 -15.24 -1.07 0.60
C GLU A 372 -15.24 -0.14 -0.63
N THR A 373 -14.99 -0.69 -1.82
CA THR A 373 -15.10 0.06 -3.08
C THR A 373 -16.53 0.53 -3.30
N ARG A 374 -17.53 -0.32 -3.03
CA ARG A 374 -18.94 0.02 -3.15
C ARG A 374 -19.34 1.12 -2.17
N ASP A 375 -18.98 0.98 -0.91
CA ASP A 375 -19.27 1.96 0.15
C ASP A 375 -18.60 3.32 -0.12
N PHE A 376 -17.51 3.36 -0.89
CA PHE A 376 -16.95 4.61 -1.42
C PHE A 376 -17.84 5.25 -2.50
N PHE A 377 -18.21 4.51 -3.55
CA PHE A 377 -18.89 5.06 -4.74
C PHE A 377 -20.36 5.42 -4.52
N ILE A 378 -21.10 4.70 -3.65
CA ILE A 378 -22.50 5.04 -3.32
C ILE A 378 -22.65 6.45 -2.68
N ARG A 379 -21.54 7.08 -2.25
CA ARG A 379 -21.51 8.46 -1.73
C ARG A 379 -21.52 9.52 -2.83
N PHE A 380 -21.45 9.09 -4.10
CA PHE A 380 -21.39 9.92 -5.30
C PHE A 380 -22.49 9.59 -6.33
N PRO A 381 -23.78 9.51 -5.94
CA PRO A 381 -24.87 9.01 -6.81
C PRO A 381 -25.13 9.88 -8.06
N SER A 382 -24.63 11.12 -8.08
CA SER A 382 -24.69 12.03 -9.23
C SER A 382 -23.55 11.81 -10.24
N CYS A 383 -22.45 11.17 -9.84
CA CYS A 383 -21.28 10.92 -10.68
C CYS A 383 -21.52 9.71 -11.59
N LYS A 384 -21.25 9.88 -12.88
CA LYS A 384 -21.48 8.84 -13.89
C LYS A 384 -20.30 7.89 -14.06
N VAL A 385 -19.09 8.37 -13.77
CA VAL A 385 -17.84 7.62 -13.89
C VAL A 385 -17.08 7.66 -12.58
N GLY A 386 -16.46 6.55 -12.21
CA GLY A 386 -15.53 6.41 -11.08
C GLY A 386 -14.24 5.72 -11.52
N THR A 387 -13.11 6.06 -10.92
CA THR A 387 -11.79 5.52 -11.32
C THR A 387 -11.21 4.60 -10.27
N ILE A 388 -10.80 3.40 -10.67
CA ILE A 388 -10.09 2.43 -9.83
C ILE A 388 -8.62 2.32 -10.24
N ASP A 389 -7.72 2.32 -9.26
CA ASP A 389 -6.35 1.84 -9.43
C ASP A 389 -6.17 0.58 -8.58
N ILE A 390 -5.59 -0.47 -9.16
CA ILE A 390 -5.41 -1.77 -8.50
C ILE A 390 -3.92 -2.09 -8.45
N PHE A 391 -3.42 -2.47 -7.28
CA PHE A 391 -2.04 -2.91 -7.08
C PHE A 391 -2.02 -4.25 -6.36
N GLY A 392 -1.06 -5.12 -6.71
CA GLY A 392 -0.86 -6.35 -5.96
C GLY A 392 0.53 -6.97 -6.12
N PHE A 393 0.94 -7.74 -5.11
CA PHE A 393 2.19 -8.51 -5.10
C PHE A 393 1.89 -9.99 -4.91
N SER A 394 2.59 -10.89 -5.62
CA SER A 394 2.48 -12.34 -5.41
C SER A 394 1.04 -12.85 -5.64
N ARG A 395 0.46 -13.60 -4.70
CA ARG A 395 -0.97 -13.94 -4.72
C ARG A 395 -1.89 -12.72 -4.66
N GLY A 396 -1.46 -11.63 -4.02
CA GLY A 396 -2.19 -10.35 -4.05
C GLY A 396 -2.25 -9.74 -5.46
N ALA A 397 -1.25 -10.00 -6.31
CA ALA A 397 -1.31 -9.63 -7.73
C ALA A 397 -2.35 -10.49 -8.48
N SER A 398 -2.51 -11.78 -8.12
CA SER A 398 -3.59 -12.63 -8.62
C SER A 398 -4.97 -12.13 -8.13
N GLN A 399 -5.09 -11.66 -6.89
CA GLN A 399 -6.30 -10.99 -6.40
C GLN A 399 -6.58 -9.68 -7.16
N ALA A 400 -5.56 -8.91 -7.50
CA ALA A 400 -5.70 -7.70 -8.31
C ALA A 400 -6.24 -8.00 -9.72
N ARG A 401 -5.73 -9.04 -10.38
CA ARG A 401 -6.20 -9.53 -11.70
C ARG A 401 -7.66 -10.00 -11.61
N ALA A 402 -8.00 -10.81 -10.62
CA ALA A 402 -9.36 -11.28 -10.35
C ALA A 402 -10.36 -10.14 -10.07
N PHE A 403 -9.96 -9.18 -9.22
CA PHE A 403 -10.77 -8.03 -8.84
C PHE A 403 -11.09 -7.13 -10.04
N ALA A 404 -10.15 -6.94 -10.97
CA ALA A 404 -10.40 -6.24 -12.23
C ALA A 404 -11.51 -6.93 -13.04
N ASN A 405 -11.38 -8.24 -13.29
CA ASN A 405 -12.38 -9.02 -14.03
C ASN A 405 -13.79 -8.94 -13.37
N ILE A 406 -13.86 -9.02 -12.04
CA ILE A 406 -15.11 -8.90 -11.30
C ILE A 406 -15.73 -7.49 -11.45
N ILE A 407 -14.93 -6.41 -11.44
CA ILE A 407 -15.43 -5.05 -11.72
C ILE A 407 -16.04 -4.98 -13.13
N HIS A 408 -15.37 -5.54 -14.15
CA HIS A 408 -15.88 -5.50 -15.52
C HIS A 408 -17.22 -6.23 -15.65
N LYS A 409 -17.32 -7.41 -15.01
CA LYS A 409 -18.54 -8.20 -14.95
C LYS A 409 -19.69 -7.48 -14.23
N LEU A 410 -19.43 -6.91 -13.04
CA LEU A 410 -20.41 -6.13 -12.30
C LEU A 410 -20.91 -4.91 -13.08
N ASN A 411 -20.01 -4.17 -13.75
CA ASN A 411 -20.39 -3.07 -14.63
C ASN A 411 -21.32 -3.49 -15.79
N ARG A 412 -21.19 -4.72 -16.29
CA ARG A 412 -21.98 -5.27 -17.41
C ARG A 412 -23.33 -5.84 -16.94
N GLU A 413 -23.31 -6.61 -15.86
CA GLU A 413 -24.45 -7.43 -15.41
C GLU A 413 -25.27 -6.77 -14.29
N GLN A 414 -24.66 -5.84 -13.54
CA GLN A 414 -25.25 -5.16 -12.39
C GLN A 414 -24.82 -3.67 -12.36
N PRO A 415 -25.18 -2.85 -13.36
CA PRO A 415 -24.70 -1.47 -13.48
C PRO A 415 -25.02 -0.58 -12.27
N ASP A 416 -26.09 -0.87 -11.52
CA ASP A 416 -26.45 -0.15 -10.30
C ASP A 416 -25.67 -0.58 -9.04
N TYR A 417 -24.81 -1.61 -9.12
CA TYR A 417 -24.08 -2.17 -7.97
C TYR A 417 -23.31 -1.08 -7.20
N TRP A 418 -22.67 -0.16 -7.92
CA TRP A 418 -21.88 0.95 -7.40
C TRP A 418 -22.68 2.21 -7.04
N GLY A 419 -24.02 2.18 -7.14
CA GLY A 419 -24.88 3.34 -6.89
C GLY A 419 -25.12 4.24 -8.11
N GLY A 420 -25.07 3.68 -9.33
CA GLY A 420 -25.31 4.42 -10.59
C GLY A 420 -24.06 4.99 -11.27
N THR A 421 -22.88 4.78 -10.67
CA THR A 421 -21.57 5.12 -11.26
C THR A 421 -20.99 3.92 -12.00
N LYS A 422 -20.51 4.11 -13.24
CA LYS A 422 -19.73 3.09 -13.96
C LYS A 422 -18.25 3.19 -13.56
N LEU A 423 -17.65 2.07 -13.14
CA LEU A 423 -16.23 2.07 -12.76
C LEU A 423 -15.32 1.82 -13.96
N MET A 424 -14.26 2.61 -14.07
CA MET A 424 -13.16 2.47 -15.02
C MET A 424 -11.90 2.05 -14.26
N VAL A 425 -11.32 0.91 -14.61
CA VAL A 425 -9.99 0.53 -14.12
C VAL A 425 -8.95 1.33 -14.91
N ARG A 426 -8.25 2.25 -14.25
CA ARG A 426 -7.23 3.11 -14.88
C ARG A 426 -5.88 2.41 -14.93
N PHE A 427 -5.46 1.80 -13.84
CA PHE A 427 -4.12 1.24 -13.68
C PHE A 427 -4.18 -0.10 -12.94
N ILE A 428 -3.45 -1.10 -13.45
CA ILE A 428 -3.17 -2.36 -12.76
C ILE A 428 -1.65 -2.49 -12.62
N GLY A 429 -1.15 -2.39 -11.39
CA GLY A 429 0.27 -2.46 -11.04
C GLY A 429 0.61 -3.75 -10.30
N LEU A 430 1.32 -4.66 -10.97
CA LEU A 430 1.62 -6.00 -10.46
C LEU A 430 3.10 -6.15 -10.12
N PHE A 431 3.39 -6.73 -8.96
CA PHE A 431 4.71 -7.25 -8.62
C PHE A 431 4.64 -8.78 -8.64
N ASP A 432 5.37 -9.38 -9.57
CA ASP A 432 5.67 -10.80 -9.68
C ASP A 432 4.48 -11.73 -9.37
N THR A 433 3.46 -11.71 -10.23
CA THR A 433 2.21 -12.44 -10.03
C THR A 433 2.45 -13.95 -9.93
N VAL A 434 1.92 -14.56 -8.87
CA VAL A 434 1.97 -16.01 -8.64
C VAL A 434 0.55 -16.55 -8.54
N ALA A 435 0.16 -17.42 -9.47
CA ALA A 435 -1.02 -18.25 -9.28
C ALA A 435 -0.68 -19.40 -8.34
N SER A 436 -1.49 -19.52 -7.29
CA SER A 436 -1.55 -20.69 -6.42
C SER A 436 -2.79 -20.49 -5.58
N ILE A 437 -3.91 -21.06 -6.04
CA ILE A 437 -5.21 -20.94 -5.37
C ILE A 437 -5.84 -22.33 -5.40
N GLY A 438 -5.77 -23.05 -4.27
CA GLY A 438 -6.07 -24.49 -4.18
C GLY A 438 -4.94 -25.29 -3.53
N GLY A 439 -3.70 -24.87 -3.78
CA GLY A 439 -2.47 -25.55 -3.33
C GLY A 439 -1.83 -26.31 -4.49
N ASP A 440 -0.49 -26.21 -4.61
CA ASP A 440 0.27 -26.83 -5.71
C ASP A 440 0.01 -26.27 -7.14
N GLY A 441 0.05 -24.93 -7.26
CA GLY A 441 0.39 -24.24 -8.51
C GLY A 441 -0.64 -24.29 -9.65
N ASP A 442 -1.79 -24.91 -9.43
CA ASP A 442 -2.87 -24.99 -10.40
C ASP A 442 -3.76 -23.73 -10.41
N ASN A 443 -4.35 -23.48 -11.57
CA ASN A 443 -5.39 -22.47 -11.80
C ASN A 443 -6.81 -23.06 -11.59
N ASP A 444 -6.94 -24.24 -10.96
CA ASP A 444 -8.21 -24.97 -10.87
C ASP A 444 -9.01 -24.61 -9.60
N HIS A 445 -9.87 -23.60 -9.75
CA HIS A 445 -10.85 -23.21 -8.76
C HIS A 445 -12.04 -24.19 -8.66
N SER A 446 -11.77 -25.40 -8.18
CA SER A 446 -12.75 -26.49 -8.04
C SER A 446 -13.78 -26.28 -6.91
N GLU A 447 -14.67 -25.28 -7.09
CA GLU A 447 -16.00 -24.99 -6.49
C GLU A 447 -16.24 -25.08 -4.96
N ALA A 448 -15.44 -25.77 -4.16
CA ALA A 448 -15.69 -26.05 -2.75
C ALA A 448 -15.32 -24.88 -1.81
N SER A 449 -14.32 -24.08 -2.18
CA SER A 449 -13.86 -22.89 -1.46
C SER A 449 -14.40 -21.56 -2.03
N ALA A 450 -15.13 -21.60 -3.14
CA ALA A 450 -15.63 -20.41 -3.82
C ALA A 450 -16.65 -19.63 -2.97
N ASN A 451 -16.39 -18.35 -2.72
CA ASN A 451 -17.32 -17.49 -2.00
C ASN A 451 -18.48 -17.10 -2.94
N LYS A 452 -19.67 -17.63 -2.65
CA LYS A 452 -20.91 -17.41 -3.43
C LYS A 452 -21.38 -15.95 -3.54
N ALA A 453 -20.76 -15.02 -2.81
CA ALA A 453 -20.99 -13.59 -2.95
C ALA A 453 -20.12 -12.93 -4.04
N ILE A 454 -19.14 -13.64 -4.61
CA ILE A 454 -18.38 -13.24 -5.81
C ILE A 454 -19.12 -13.74 -7.06
N PRO A 455 -19.25 -12.92 -8.13
CA PRO A 455 -20.01 -13.29 -9.32
C PRO A 455 -19.25 -14.24 -10.26
N GLY A 456 -19.26 -15.54 -9.95
CA GLY A 456 -18.74 -16.61 -10.81
C GLY A 456 -17.32 -17.05 -10.45
N GLN A 457 -16.67 -17.78 -11.36
CA GLN A 457 -15.32 -18.29 -11.17
C GLN A 457 -14.28 -17.15 -11.19
N ILE A 458 -13.20 -17.34 -10.44
CA ILE A 458 -12.05 -16.43 -10.45
C ILE A 458 -11.36 -16.54 -11.81
N ASN A 459 -11.10 -15.38 -12.42
CA ASN A 459 -10.43 -15.26 -13.71
C ASN A 459 -9.22 -14.35 -13.55
N LEU A 460 -8.04 -14.82 -13.96
CA LEU A 460 -6.80 -14.04 -13.89
C LEU A 460 -6.44 -13.39 -15.23
N ASP A 461 -7.06 -13.76 -16.35
CA ASP A 461 -6.70 -13.22 -17.66
C ASP A 461 -7.04 -11.73 -17.78
N LEU A 462 -6.20 -10.98 -18.51
CA LEU A 462 -6.38 -9.55 -18.77
C LEU A 462 -6.33 -9.27 -20.26
N ALA A 463 -7.29 -8.49 -20.76
CA ALA A 463 -7.34 -8.01 -22.13
C ALA A 463 -6.96 -6.53 -22.23
N GLU A 464 -6.81 -6.04 -23.46
CA GLU A 464 -6.39 -4.66 -23.74
C GLU A 464 -7.34 -3.61 -23.11
N ASN A 465 -8.62 -3.93 -22.96
CA ASN A 465 -9.63 -3.09 -22.32
C ASN A 465 -9.93 -3.47 -20.84
N SER A 466 -9.12 -4.32 -20.20
CA SER A 466 -9.22 -4.59 -18.74
C SER A 466 -8.65 -3.47 -17.87
N ALA A 467 -7.85 -2.55 -18.42
CA ALA A 467 -7.42 -1.32 -17.75
C ALA A 467 -6.95 -0.27 -18.75
N GLY A 468 -6.75 0.98 -18.30
CA GLY A 468 -6.01 1.98 -19.08
C GLY A 468 -4.56 1.59 -19.33
N LYS A 469 -3.86 1.12 -18.29
CA LYS A 469 -2.49 0.57 -18.36
C LYS A 469 -2.36 -0.64 -17.43
N VAL A 470 -1.75 -1.71 -17.90
CA VAL A 470 -1.33 -2.87 -17.10
C VAL A 470 0.20 -2.90 -17.09
N TYR A 471 0.80 -2.95 -15.91
CA TYR A 471 2.25 -2.92 -15.73
C TYR A 471 2.68 -3.96 -14.69
N GLN A 472 3.54 -4.89 -15.10
CA GLN A 472 4.06 -5.97 -14.25
C GLN A 472 5.59 -5.89 -14.14
N LEU A 473 6.10 -5.94 -12.92
CA LEU A 473 7.52 -6.17 -12.63
C LEU A 473 7.70 -7.65 -12.25
N ALA A 474 8.50 -8.39 -13.01
CA ALA A 474 8.75 -9.82 -12.81
C ALA A 474 10.16 -10.08 -12.28
N ALA A 475 10.31 -11.08 -11.40
CA ALA A 475 11.58 -11.50 -10.81
C ALA A 475 12.31 -12.46 -11.75
N TRP A 476 13.50 -12.06 -12.22
CA TRP A 476 14.35 -12.92 -13.06
C TRP A 476 14.98 -14.05 -12.25
N ASP A 477 15.53 -13.77 -11.06
CA ASP A 477 16.31 -14.73 -10.28
C ASP A 477 15.45 -15.58 -9.32
N GLU A 478 14.13 -15.59 -9.50
CA GLU A 478 13.22 -16.48 -8.79
C GLU A 478 13.24 -17.88 -9.42
N ARG A 479 13.46 -18.92 -8.59
CA ARG A 479 13.69 -20.31 -9.03
C ARG A 479 12.87 -21.36 -8.27
N ARG A 480 11.88 -20.97 -7.46
CA ARG A 480 11.06 -21.93 -6.71
C ARG A 480 9.90 -22.44 -7.56
N ASP A 481 9.81 -23.76 -7.69
CA ASP A 481 8.76 -24.48 -8.44
C ASP A 481 7.34 -24.05 -8.01
N LYS A 482 7.12 -23.83 -6.71
CA LYS A 482 5.83 -23.40 -6.15
C LYS A 482 5.55 -21.89 -6.24
N PHE A 483 6.32 -21.15 -7.05
CA PHE A 483 6.13 -19.72 -7.33
C PHE A 483 6.01 -19.45 -8.84
N PRO A 484 5.17 -20.17 -9.62
CA PRO A 484 5.07 -19.99 -11.07
C PRO A 484 4.65 -18.57 -11.44
N LEU A 485 5.31 -17.97 -12.45
CA LEU A 485 5.01 -16.62 -12.91
C LEU A 485 3.74 -16.60 -13.75
N ASN A 486 2.76 -15.78 -13.39
CA ASN A 486 1.63 -15.48 -14.26
C ASN A 486 1.96 -14.23 -15.08
N SER A 487 2.42 -14.46 -16.31
CA SER A 487 2.87 -13.41 -17.22
C SER A 487 1.70 -12.58 -17.75
N LEU A 488 2.01 -11.39 -18.26
CA LEU A 488 1.13 -10.60 -19.12
C LEU A 488 1.25 -10.98 -20.61
N LYS A 489 2.30 -11.72 -20.98
CA LYS A 489 2.54 -12.18 -22.36
C LYS A 489 1.50 -13.25 -22.74
N THR A 490 1.08 -13.26 -24.00
CA THR A 490 0.24 -14.33 -24.57
C THR A 490 1.05 -15.60 -24.82
N GLY A 491 0.38 -16.71 -25.18
CA GLY A 491 1.06 -17.95 -25.59
C GLY A 491 1.94 -17.80 -26.86
N GLU A 492 1.79 -16.71 -27.61
CA GLU A 492 2.68 -16.33 -28.73
C GLU A 492 3.89 -15.49 -28.26
N ASN A 493 4.07 -15.33 -26.94
CA ASN A 493 5.08 -14.49 -26.28
C ASN A 493 4.97 -12.99 -26.64
N LEU A 494 3.75 -12.50 -26.90
CA LEU A 494 3.45 -11.11 -27.25
C LEU A 494 2.80 -10.36 -26.09
N LEU A 495 3.07 -9.06 -25.97
CA LEU A 495 2.34 -8.15 -25.06
C LEU A 495 1.27 -7.37 -25.84
N LEU A 496 0.12 -7.13 -25.20
CA LEU A 496 -0.92 -6.24 -25.72
C LEU A 496 -0.47 -4.77 -25.65
N THR A 497 -1.04 -3.89 -26.46
CA THR A 497 -0.57 -2.49 -26.64
C THR A 497 -0.41 -1.70 -25.35
N ASN A 498 -1.31 -1.90 -24.38
CA ASN A 498 -1.28 -1.24 -23.06
C ASN A 498 -0.75 -2.14 -21.92
N HIS A 499 -0.22 -3.31 -22.25
CA HIS A 499 0.44 -4.21 -21.29
C HIS A 499 1.95 -4.05 -21.38
N GLU A 500 2.62 -4.06 -20.24
CA GLU A 500 4.08 -3.98 -20.17
C GLU A 500 4.57 -4.85 -19.02
N GLU A 501 5.46 -5.80 -19.34
CA GLU A 501 6.10 -6.69 -18.37
C GLU A 501 7.61 -6.47 -18.43
N VAL A 502 8.20 -6.10 -17.30
CA VAL A 502 9.62 -5.83 -17.17
C VAL A 502 10.23 -6.86 -16.22
N GLU A 503 11.10 -7.71 -16.76
CA GLU A 503 11.92 -8.64 -15.98
C GLU A 503 13.08 -7.86 -15.34
N LEU A 504 13.21 -7.96 -14.02
CA LEU A 504 14.23 -7.27 -13.22
C LEU A 504 15.13 -8.27 -12.47
N PRO A 505 16.42 -7.93 -12.23
CA PRO A 505 17.30 -8.72 -11.38
C PRO A 505 16.76 -8.78 -9.94
N GLY A 506 16.81 -9.97 -9.33
CA GLY A 506 16.24 -10.24 -8.01
C GLY A 506 15.28 -11.42 -7.97
N ALA A 507 15.12 -12.01 -6.78
CA ALA A 507 14.09 -13.00 -6.49
C ALA A 507 12.74 -12.33 -6.15
N HIS A 508 11.69 -13.12 -5.90
CA HIS A 508 10.31 -12.66 -5.71
C HIS A 508 10.14 -11.41 -4.79
N ALA A 509 10.71 -11.46 -3.58
CA ALA A 509 10.64 -10.36 -2.61
C ALA A 509 11.73 -9.29 -2.80
N ASP A 510 12.72 -9.50 -3.67
CA ASP A 510 13.59 -8.42 -4.15
C ASP A 510 12.83 -7.49 -5.11
N ILE A 511 11.75 -7.97 -5.75
CA ILE A 511 10.88 -7.18 -6.61
C ILE A 511 9.67 -6.64 -5.82
N GLY A 512 8.99 -7.49 -5.06
CA GLY A 512 7.82 -7.10 -4.25
C GLY A 512 8.13 -6.33 -2.97
N GLY A 513 9.37 -6.35 -2.48
CA GLY A 513 9.68 -6.00 -1.09
C GLY A 513 9.30 -7.13 -0.12
N GLY A 514 9.74 -7.00 1.13
CA GLY A 514 9.47 -8.00 2.18
C GLY A 514 10.72 -8.43 2.95
N TYR A 515 11.93 -8.31 2.39
CA TYR A 515 13.17 -8.66 3.10
C TYR A 515 13.60 -7.56 4.08
N GLY A 516 13.86 -7.91 5.34
CA GLY A 516 14.50 -7.04 6.32
C GLY A 516 16.02 -6.92 6.13
N PRO A 517 16.69 -5.95 6.79
CA PRO A 517 18.13 -5.73 6.67
C PRO A 517 18.92 -6.70 7.56
N VAL A 518 18.89 -7.99 7.23
CA VAL A 518 19.46 -9.08 8.05
C VAL A 518 20.46 -9.96 7.30
N ALA A 519 21.34 -10.62 8.05
CA ALA A 519 22.27 -11.60 7.50
C ALA A 519 21.53 -12.86 7.03
N SER A 520 21.71 -13.25 5.77
CA SER A 520 21.11 -14.46 5.21
C SER A 520 21.96 -15.70 5.53
N GLU A 521 21.35 -16.75 6.07
CA GLU A 521 21.95 -18.08 6.26
C GLU A 521 21.22 -19.12 5.41
N ILE A 522 21.78 -19.43 4.25
CA ILE A 522 21.29 -20.51 3.36
C ILE A 522 21.74 -21.84 3.95
N ARG A 523 20.83 -22.82 4.02
CA ARG A 523 21.08 -24.13 4.61
C ARG A 523 20.90 -25.22 3.56
N TYR A 524 21.93 -26.02 3.40
CA TYR A 524 21.99 -27.15 2.47
C TYR A 524 21.75 -28.49 3.20
N PRO A 525 21.51 -29.60 2.47
CA PRO A 525 21.34 -30.91 3.06
C PRO A 525 22.49 -31.31 3.98
N ARG A 526 22.18 -32.05 5.05
CA ARG A 526 23.21 -32.49 5.99
C ARG A 526 24.10 -33.55 5.35
N LEU A 527 25.40 -33.27 5.33
CA LEU A 527 26.42 -34.24 4.93
C LEU A 527 26.72 -35.20 6.09
N TYR A 528 27.05 -36.45 5.76
CA TYR A 528 27.45 -37.49 6.70
C TYR A 528 28.75 -38.13 6.22
N ILE A 529 29.87 -37.79 6.86
CA ILE A 529 31.21 -38.11 6.39
C ILE A 529 31.81 -39.21 7.28
N ALA A 530 32.45 -40.22 6.68
CA ALA A 530 33.05 -41.34 7.38
C ALA A 530 34.23 -40.91 8.25
N GLY A 531 34.34 -41.43 9.47
CA GLY A 531 35.42 -41.07 10.40
C GLY A 531 35.13 -39.85 11.27
N LYS A 532 36.19 -39.30 11.86
CA LYS A 532 36.17 -38.15 12.79
C LYS A 532 36.98 -36.95 12.26
N PRO A 533 36.72 -35.72 12.72
CA PRO A 533 37.41 -34.52 12.23
C PRO A 533 38.93 -34.50 12.41
N ASP A 534 39.48 -35.27 13.35
CA ASP A 534 40.92 -35.40 13.60
C ASP A 534 41.65 -36.35 12.62
N GLU A 535 40.93 -37.07 11.77
CA GLU A 535 41.49 -38.07 10.86
C GLU A 535 41.84 -37.46 9.48
N PRO A 536 43.07 -37.61 8.94
CA PRO A 536 43.46 -36.98 7.66
C PRO A 536 42.59 -37.38 6.46
N ALA A 537 42.15 -38.64 6.40
CA ALA A 537 41.25 -39.13 5.37
C ALA A 537 39.85 -38.48 5.44
N HIS A 538 39.41 -38.12 6.65
CA HIS A 538 38.15 -37.40 6.87
C HIS A 538 38.22 -35.98 6.33
N GLN A 539 39.34 -35.28 6.56
CA GLN A 539 39.57 -33.93 6.05
C GLN A 539 39.67 -33.89 4.52
N ALA A 540 40.29 -34.89 3.90
CA ALA A 540 40.33 -35.00 2.44
C ALA A 540 38.92 -35.19 1.83
N GLU A 541 38.10 -36.07 2.42
CA GLU A 541 36.70 -36.25 2.00
C GLU A 541 35.86 -34.99 2.27
N LEU A 542 36.07 -34.28 3.38
CA LEU A 542 35.38 -33.02 3.71
C LEU A 542 35.59 -31.95 2.63
N GLU A 543 36.82 -31.78 2.16
CA GLU A 543 37.16 -30.85 1.08
C GLU A 543 36.53 -31.25 -0.27
N ILE A 544 36.54 -32.54 -0.60
CA ILE A 544 35.88 -33.05 -1.82
C ILE A 544 34.37 -32.80 -1.74
N ARG A 545 33.73 -33.09 -0.61
CA ARG A 545 32.29 -32.86 -0.42
C ARG A 545 31.91 -31.39 -0.46
N ARG A 546 32.75 -30.49 0.07
CA ARG A 546 32.53 -29.04 -0.04
C ARG A 546 32.50 -28.59 -1.49
N LYS A 547 33.44 -29.05 -2.32
CA LYS A 547 33.51 -28.71 -3.74
C LYS A 547 32.34 -29.29 -4.53
N LEU A 548 32.04 -30.58 -4.35
CA LEU A 548 30.89 -31.22 -5.00
C LEU A 548 29.57 -30.51 -4.65
N LEU A 549 29.38 -30.07 -3.40
CA LEU A 549 28.18 -29.33 -3.01
C LEU A 549 28.14 -27.90 -3.60
N ALA A 550 29.29 -27.27 -3.80
CA ALA A 550 29.37 -25.99 -4.51
C ALA A 550 29.06 -26.14 -6.01
N GLU A 551 29.59 -27.20 -6.63
CA GLU A 551 29.35 -27.58 -8.04
C GLU A 551 27.90 -28.03 -8.28
N GLU A 552 27.24 -28.66 -7.29
CA GLU A 552 25.85 -29.12 -7.35
C GLU A 552 24.83 -27.96 -7.38
N TYR A 553 25.08 -26.88 -6.64
CA TYR A 553 24.17 -25.73 -6.56
C TYR A 553 24.56 -24.53 -7.44
N ASP A 554 25.83 -24.44 -7.87
CA ASP A 554 26.39 -23.47 -8.84
C ASP A 554 25.88 -22.02 -8.70
N TRP A 555 25.83 -21.52 -7.45
CA TRP A 555 25.46 -20.13 -7.20
C TRP A 555 26.67 -19.20 -7.33
N PRO A 556 26.56 -18.04 -8.00
CA PRO A 556 27.66 -17.09 -8.12
C PRO A 556 28.17 -16.62 -6.74
N GLY A 557 29.45 -16.85 -6.47
CA GLY A 557 30.09 -16.50 -5.19
C GLY A 557 29.81 -17.44 -4.02
N ILE A 558 29.31 -18.66 -4.27
CA ILE A 558 29.00 -19.65 -3.23
C ILE A 558 30.20 -19.95 -2.31
N ASP A 559 29.99 -19.82 -1.00
CA ASP A 559 30.99 -20.13 0.04
C ASP A 559 30.37 -20.99 1.14
N ILE A 560 30.54 -22.31 1.01
CA ILE A 560 29.94 -23.30 1.91
C ILE A 560 30.85 -23.55 3.11
N GLU A 561 30.38 -23.14 4.29
CA GLU A 561 30.91 -23.51 5.60
C GLU A 561 30.35 -24.88 6.02
N LEU A 562 31.24 -25.83 6.32
CA LEU A 562 30.86 -27.15 6.82
C LEU A 562 31.08 -27.23 8.35
N ILE A 563 30.02 -27.01 9.11
CA ILE A 563 30.05 -27.01 10.58
C ILE A 563 29.90 -28.44 11.11
N ALA A 564 30.99 -28.97 11.70
CA ALA A 564 31.01 -30.28 12.31
C ALA A 564 30.03 -30.39 13.51
N LEU A 565 29.21 -31.44 13.52
CA LEU A 565 28.44 -31.85 14.68
C LEU A 565 29.17 -33.00 15.41
N ARG A 566 28.72 -33.33 16.63
CA ARG A 566 29.33 -34.41 17.43
C ARG A 566 29.40 -35.74 16.64
N PRO A 567 30.58 -36.36 16.47
CA PRO A 567 30.73 -37.65 15.81
C PRO A 567 29.89 -38.74 16.46
N ARG A 568 29.40 -39.68 15.64
CA ARG A 568 28.47 -40.75 16.05
C ARG A 568 28.98 -42.10 15.58
N LYS A 569 28.62 -43.17 16.31
CA LYS A 569 28.80 -44.55 15.82
C LYS A 569 27.67 -44.93 14.87
N ASN A 570 27.99 -45.65 13.80
CA ASN A 570 27.03 -46.23 12.87
C ASN A 570 26.42 -47.52 13.45
N HIS A 571 25.64 -47.38 14.52
CA HIS A 571 24.87 -48.47 15.10
C HIS A 571 23.67 -48.80 14.20
N ASN A 572 23.31 -50.09 14.10
CA ASN A 572 22.23 -50.61 13.25
C ASN A 572 22.31 -50.17 11.78
N ARG A 573 23.52 -49.90 11.26
CA ARG A 573 23.79 -49.45 9.89
C ARG A 573 22.90 -48.27 9.42
N ARG A 574 22.65 -47.31 10.32
CA ARG A 574 21.85 -46.11 10.03
C ARG A 574 22.33 -45.37 8.77
N ILE A 575 23.64 -45.32 8.55
CA ILE A 575 24.23 -44.95 7.26
C ILE A 575 24.57 -46.25 6.52
N LYS A 576 23.76 -46.62 5.52
CA LYS A 576 23.83 -47.91 4.83
C LYS A 576 25.19 -48.19 4.18
N ASN A 577 25.85 -47.13 3.70
CA ASN A 577 27.08 -47.21 2.92
C ASN A 577 28.36 -47.22 3.79
N LEU A 578 28.21 -47.26 5.13
CA LEU A 578 29.33 -47.32 6.08
C LEU A 578 29.30 -48.63 6.88
N PRO A 579 30.45 -49.17 7.30
CA PRO A 579 30.49 -50.35 8.15
C PRO A 579 29.71 -50.16 9.47
N GLU A 580 29.26 -51.24 10.05
CA GLU A 580 28.63 -51.20 11.38
C GLU A 580 29.68 -50.86 12.45
N GLN A 581 29.27 -50.16 13.50
CA GLN A 581 30.14 -49.67 14.60
C GLN A 581 31.23 -48.64 14.19
N SER A 582 31.41 -48.35 12.90
CA SER A 582 32.32 -47.29 12.44
C SER A 582 31.87 -45.91 12.93
N PHE A 583 32.78 -44.94 12.94
CA PHE A 583 32.42 -43.54 13.21
C PHE A 583 31.99 -42.83 11.93
N TYR A 584 31.09 -41.86 12.08
CA TYR A 584 30.77 -40.86 11.08
C TYR A 584 30.49 -39.52 11.76
N THR A 585 30.78 -38.42 11.07
CA THR A 585 30.55 -37.06 11.55
C THR A 585 29.48 -36.39 10.69
N PRO A 586 28.34 -35.99 11.27
CA PRO A 586 27.35 -35.17 10.57
C PRO A 586 27.85 -33.73 10.46
N TYR A 587 27.61 -33.08 9.34
CA TYR A 587 27.90 -31.67 9.12
C TYR A 587 26.62 -30.89 8.81
N LYS A 588 26.54 -29.64 9.30
CA LYS A 588 25.62 -28.65 8.73
C LYS A 588 26.40 -27.93 7.62
N ALA A 589 25.88 -27.98 6.40
CA ALA A 589 26.38 -27.16 5.31
C ALA A 589 25.57 -25.86 5.27
N VAL A 590 26.25 -24.72 5.39
CA VAL A 590 25.62 -23.39 5.38
C VAL A 590 26.43 -22.41 4.53
N TRP A 591 25.76 -21.46 3.89
CA TRP A 591 26.41 -20.30 3.28
C TRP A 591 25.82 -19.04 3.93
N ARG A 592 26.70 -18.20 4.48
CA ARG A 592 26.33 -16.97 5.17
C ARG A 592 26.67 -15.76 4.32
N ARG A 593 25.71 -14.86 4.14
CA ARG A 593 25.82 -13.70 3.27
C ARG A 593 25.27 -12.46 3.98
N GLN A 594 25.92 -11.32 3.79
CA GLN A 594 25.30 -10.03 4.05
C GLN A 594 24.67 -9.60 2.72
N VAL A 595 23.34 -9.46 2.70
CA VAL A 595 22.58 -9.08 1.50
C VAL A 595 21.78 -7.82 1.83
N ASN A 596 21.79 -6.86 0.92
CA ASN A 596 21.14 -5.57 1.09
C ASN A 596 19.72 -5.63 0.51
N ASN A 597 18.72 -5.37 1.35
CA ASN A 597 17.30 -5.44 0.99
C ASN A 597 16.79 -4.29 0.08
N SER A 598 17.60 -3.25 -0.13
CA SER A 598 17.18 -2.06 -0.92
C SER A 598 16.96 -2.30 -2.42
N LEU A 599 17.20 -3.50 -2.96
CA LEU A 599 16.88 -3.85 -4.36
C LEU A 599 15.39 -3.59 -4.68
N SER A 600 14.50 -3.87 -3.72
CA SER A 600 13.07 -3.59 -3.80
C SER A 600 12.73 -2.12 -4.06
N HIS A 601 13.61 -1.19 -3.68
CA HIS A 601 13.39 0.23 -3.85
C HIS A 601 13.47 0.66 -5.32
N TYR A 602 14.22 -0.06 -6.17
CA TYR A 602 14.25 0.19 -7.60
C TYR A 602 12.91 -0.18 -8.25
N ALA A 603 12.37 -1.36 -7.92
CA ALA A 603 11.05 -1.81 -8.37
C ALA A 603 9.93 -0.86 -7.91
N LEU A 604 10.01 -0.35 -6.66
CA LEU A 604 9.07 0.65 -6.16
C LEU A 604 9.13 1.97 -6.94
N HIS A 605 10.33 2.46 -7.24
CA HIS A 605 10.52 3.67 -8.04
C HIS A 605 9.96 3.52 -9.46
N GLN A 606 10.23 2.38 -10.12
CA GLN A 606 9.67 2.04 -11.44
C GLN A 606 8.14 2.07 -11.41
N MET A 607 7.52 1.28 -10.51
CA MET A 607 6.05 1.19 -10.39
C MET A 607 5.41 2.54 -10.06
N HIS A 608 5.96 3.29 -9.10
CA HIS A 608 5.45 4.62 -8.73
C HIS A 608 5.52 5.60 -9.91
N GLN A 609 6.65 5.65 -10.62
CA GLN A 609 6.83 6.54 -11.76
C GLN A 609 5.84 6.22 -12.89
N VAL A 610 5.71 4.94 -13.28
CA VAL A 610 4.80 4.52 -14.36
C VAL A 610 3.34 4.76 -13.96
N ALA A 611 2.96 4.47 -12.71
CA ALA A 611 1.61 4.75 -12.20
C ALA A 611 1.29 6.25 -12.22
N VAL A 612 2.18 7.12 -11.71
CA VAL A 612 1.98 8.59 -11.74
C VAL A 612 1.90 9.11 -13.17
N GLN A 613 2.73 8.61 -14.08
CA GLN A 613 2.66 8.96 -15.51
C GLN A 613 1.27 8.68 -16.09
N HIS A 614 0.64 7.55 -15.72
CA HIS A 614 -0.70 7.15 -16.18
C HIS A 614 -1.86 7.76 -15.36
N GLY A 615 -1.58 8.71 -14.46
CA GLY A 615 -2.59 9.49 -13.74
C GLY A 615 -2.98 8.96 -12.36
N VAL A 616 -2.29 7.94 -11.84
CA VAL A 616 -2.49 7.49 -10.45
C VAL A 616 -2.05 8.59 -9.48
N PRO A 617 -2.89 9.02 -8.51
CA PRO A 617 -2.69 10.24 -7.74
C PRO A 617 -1.68 10.10 -6.58
N PHE A 618 -0.65 9.27 -6.72
CA PHE A 618 0.35 9.06 -5.67
C PHE A 618 1.05 10.38 -5.28
N ARG A 619 1.26 10.55 -3.98
CA ARG A 619 2.13 11.60 -3.43
C ARG A 619 3.58 11.36 -3.88
N PRO A 620 4.44 12.40 -3.86
CA PRO A 620 5.86 12.26 -4.20
C PRO A 620 6.54 11.18 -3.35
N ILE A 621 7.31 10.29 -3.98
CA ILE A 621 7.91 9.12 -3.34
C ILE A 621 8.82 9.45 -2.16
N ASN A 622 9.43 10.64 -2.15
CA ASN A 622 10.25 11.14 -1.03
C ASN A 622 9.47 11.32 0.29
N LYS A 623 8.14 11.23 0.29
CA LYS A 623 7.32 11.19 1.50
C LYS A 623 7.49 9.87 2.29
N LEU A 624 7.94 8.78 1.64
CA LEU A 624 8.24 7.52 2.32
C LEU A 624 9.36 7.63 3.35
N ALA A 625 10.35 8.49 3.13
CA ALA A 625 11.47 8.68 4.06
C ALA A 625 11.05 9.22 5.45
N GLY A 626 9.82 9.72 5.58
CA GLY A 626 9.22 10.10 6.87
C GLY A 626 8.45 8.97 7.58
N LEU A 627 8.30 7.81 6.94
CA LEU A 627 7.55 6.65 7.43
C LEU A 627 8.47 5.42 7.58
N TYR A 628 9.34 5.18 6.59
CA TYR A 628 10.28 4.06 6.53
C TYR A 628 11.70 4.59 6.28
N PRO A 629 12.76 3.86 6.68
CA PRO A 629 14.14 4.16 6.33
C PRO A 629 14.38 3.85 4.84
N TYR A 630 13.88 4.72 3.98
CA TYR A 630 13.76 4.50 2.54
C TYR A 630 14.69 5.42 1.74
N GLU A 631 15.56 4.81 0.94
CA GLU A 631 16.40 5.49 -0.06
C GLU A 631 16.69 4.55 -1.24
N LEU A 632 16.61 5.05 -2.47
CA LEU A 632 17.23 4.43 -3.64
C LEU A 632 18.52 5.19 -3.94
N SER A 633 19.66 4.57 -3.67
CA SER A 633 20.96 5.19 -3.96
C SER A 633 21.20 5.29 -5.46
N ASN A 634 21.91 6.33 -5.90
CA ASN A 634 22.32 6.46 -7.30
C ASN A 634 23.21 5.28 -7.74
N GLU A 635 24.02 4.72 -6.84
CA GLU A 635 24.84 3.54 -7.14
C GLU A 635 23.97 2.32 -7.48
N LEU A 636 23.01 1.97 -6.62
CA LEU A 636 22.11 0.85 -6.85
C LEU A 636 21.27 1.06 -8.11
N LYS A 637 20.77 2.28 -8.32
CA LYS A 637 20.03 2.63 -9.54
C LYS A 637 20.87 2.39 -10.81
N THR A 638 22.07 2.96 -10.88
CA THR A 638 22.99 2.76 -12.02
C THR A 638 23.37 1.29 -12.19
N LEU A 639 23.52 0.55 -11.09
CA LEU A 639 23.89 -0.85 -11.10
C LEU A 639 22.76 -1.74 -11.69
N VAL A 640 21.50 -1.51 -11.30
CA VAL A 640 20.34 -2.21 -11.88
C VAL A 640 20.14 -1.84 -13.34
N GLU A 641 20.21 -0.55 -13.70
CA GLU A 641 20.12 -0.10 -15.09
C GLU A 641 21.20 -0.75 -15.97
N SER A 642 22.44 -0.83 -15.47
CA SER A 642 23.56 -1.49 -16.15
C SER A 642 23.38 -3.01 -16.25
N ALA A 643 22.89 -3.66 -15.20
CA ALA A 643 22.62 -5.10 -15.21
C ALA A 643 21.51 -5.46 -16.21
N THR A 644 20.38 -4.75 -16.18
CA THR A 644 19.28 -4.96 -17.12
C THR A 644 19.70 -4.72 -18.56
N ALA A 645 20.51 -3.69 -18.84
CA ALA A 645 20.98 -3.38 -20.20
C ALA A 645 22.01 -4.37 -20.76
N ASN A 646 22.82 -5.01 -19.89
CA ASN A 646 23.89 -5.93 -20.31
C ASN A 646 23.60 -7.42 -20.03
N GLY A 647 22.46 -7.72 -19.39
CA GLY A 647 22.00 -9.08 -19.09
C GLY A 647 22.72 -9.78 -17.93
N PRO A 648 22.32 -11.04 -17.62
CA PRO A 648 22.75 -11.76 -16.42
C PRO A 648 24.22 -12.20 -16.39
N GLN A 649 24.90 -12.17 -17.54
CA GLN A 649 26.33 -12.47 -17.64
C GLN A 649 27.22 -11.24 -17.38
N SER A 650 26.62 -10.07 -17.13
CA SER A 650 27.36 -8.82 -16.89
C SER A 650 27.97 -8.77 -15.48
N THR A 651 29.08 -8.06 -15.34
CA THR A 651 29.70 -7.77 -14.03
C THR A 651 28.77 -6.98 -13.11
N ALA A 652 27.87 -6.18 -13.68
CA ALA A 652 26.82 -5.48 -12.94
C ALA A 652 25.83 -6.46 -12.30
N TRP A 653 25.33 -7.44 -13.06
CA TRP A 653 24.46 -8.48 -12.52
C TRP A 653 25.18 -9.36 -11.49
N GLN A 654 26.45 -9.70 -11.71
CA GLN A 654 27.25 -10.43 -10.72
C GLN A 654 27.41 -9.65 -9.41
N LYS A 655 27.60 -8.32 -9.46
CA LYS A 655 27.63 -7.48 -8.25
C LYS A 655 26.27 -7.45 -7.54
N LEU A 656 25.17 -7.29 -8.28
CA LEU A 656 23.82 -7.44 -7.70
C LEU A 656 23.65 -8.81 -7.06
N TYR A 657 24.10 -9.86 -7.73
CA TYR A 657 24.02 -11.22 -7.23
C TYR A 657 24.71 -11.38 -5.87
N LEU A 658 25.93 -10.84 -5.73
CA LEU A 658 26.73 -10.93 -4.51
C LEU A 658 26.18 -10.08 -3.35
N GLU A 659 25.72 -8.85 -3.63
CA GLU A 659 25.43 -7.84 -2.60
C GLU A 659 23.92 -7.59 -2.33
N TYR A 660 23.02 -7.91 -3.27
CA TYR A 660 21.61 -7.47 -3.24
C TYR A 660 20.58 -8.59 -3.50
N ILE A 661 20.89 -9.59 -4.33
CA ILE A 661 19.92 -10.65 -4.70
C ILE A 661 19.89 -11.74 -3.62
N HIS A 662 18.69 -12.00 -3.10
CA HIS A 662 18.44 -13.05 -2.12
C HIS A 662 18.22 -14.41 -2.79
N ILE A 663 18.73 -15.48 -2.16
CA ILE A 663 18.39 -16.85 -2.56
C ILE A 663 17.10 -17.23 -1.84
N SER A 664 15.99 -17.28 -2.58
CA SER A 664 14.66 -17.57 -2.05
C SER A 664 14.40 -19.06 -1.80
N VAL A 665 15.16 -19.94 -2.46
CA VAL A 665 15.08 -21.41 -2.35
C VAL A 665 15.60 -21.89 -0.99
N LYS A 666 14.94 -22.90 -0.41
CA LYS A 666 15.38 -23.60 0.81
C LYS A 666 15.74 -25.03 0.42
N TYR A 667 16.86 -25.55 0.93
CA TYR A 667 17.40 -26.87 0.56
C TYR A 667 17.50 -27.85 1.75
N ALA A 668 16.83 -27.55 2.87
CA ALA A 668 16.91 -28.35 4.08
C ALA A 668 15.74 -28.12 5.04
N GLY A 669 14.98 -29.18 5.33
CA GLY A 669 13.98 -29.17 6.40
C GLY A 669 12.98 -30.31 6.33
N PHE A 670 12.00 -30.33 7.23
CA PHE A 670 10.80 -31.15 7.07
C PHE A 670 9.85 -30.56 6.02
N ILE A 671 9.87 -29.23 5.85
CA ILE A 671 9.07 -28.47 4.87
C ILE A 671 9.62 -28.68 3.45
N ASP A 672 10.93 -28.83 3.30
CA ASP A 672 11.65 -29.11 2.05
C ASP A 672 11.08 -30.36 1.33
N GLY A 673 11.03 -31.50 2.02
CA GLY A 673 10.41 -32.74 1.52
C GLY A 673 8.87 -32.76 1.50
N ILE A 674 8.21 -31.62 1.74
CA ILE A 674 6.76 -31.41 1.52
C ILE A 674 6.54 -30.40 0.37
N ALA A 675 7.47 -29.47 0.15
CA ALA A 675 7.41 -28.46 -0.90
C ALA A 675 7.77 -29.02 -2.29
N HIS A 676 8.67 -30.00 -2.34
CA HIS A 676 9.04 -30.71 -3.58
C HIS A 676 8.29 -32.04 -3.66
N GLY A 677 7.07 -32.00 -4.22
CA GLY A 677 6.32 -33.19 -4.65
C GLY A 677 6.96 -33.85 -5.88
N GLU A 678 6.28 -34.83 -6.49
CA GLU A 678 6.76 -35.38 -7.78
C GLU A 678 6.74 -34.29 -8.87
N GLU A 679 7.92 -33.92 -9.38
CA GLU A 679 8.07 -32.97 -10.48
C GLU A 679 7.33 -33.47 -11.73
N GLN A 680 6.22 -32.80 -12.06
CA GLN A 680 5.72 -32.79 -13.43
C GLN A 680 6.51 -31.74 -14.21
N SER A 681 6.93 -32.08 -15.44
CA SER A 681 7.67 -31.13 -16.27
C SER A 681 6.79 -29.94 -16.64
N ALA A 682 7.17 -28.73 -16.20
CA ALA A 682 6.49 -27.49 -16.54
C ALA A 682 6.31 -27.35 -18.06
N ILE A 683 5.10 -26.99 -18.49
CA ILE A 683 4.77 -26.89 -19.93
C ILE A 683 5.54 -25.75 -20.59
N TYR A 684 5.72 -24.64 -19.85
CA TYR A 684 6.45 -23.46 -20.25
C TYR A 684 7.33 -22.98 -19.10
N THR A 685 8.45 -22.34 -19.43
CA THR A 685 9.34 -21.70 -18.45
C THR A 685 9.69 -20.27 -18.83
N THR A 686 10.16 -19.50 -17.86
CA THR A 686 10.74 -18.17 -18.02
C THR A 686 11.89 -18.15 -19.05
N SER A 687 12.26 -16.95 -19.50
CA SER A 687 13.36 -16.67 -20.44
C SER A 687 14.72 -17.31 -20.07
N ASN A 688 14.96 -17.53 -18.78
CA ASN A 688 16.15 -18.20 -18.25
C ASN A 688 16.00 -19.72 -17.99
N GLY A 689 14.80 -20.28 -18.19
CA GLY A 689 14.49 -21.70 -17.99
C GLY A 689 14.36 -22.14 -16.53
N GLN A 690 14.30 -21.21 -15.56
CA GLN A 690 14.45 -21.52 -14.12
C GLN A 690 13.13 -21.59 -13.35
N ARG A 691 12.01 -21.22 -13.97
CA ARG A 691 10.72 -21.02 -13.30
C ARG A 691 9.59 -21.29 -14.27
N GLU A 692 8.54 -21.97 -13.82
CA GLU A 692 7.32 -22.18 -14.60
C GLU A 692 6.61 -20.84 -14.93
N ILE A 693 6.02 -20.75 -16.12
CA ILE A 693 5.28 -19.57 -16.58
C ILE A 693 3.89 -19.96 -17.08
N PHE A 694 2.88 -19.24 -16.62
CA PHE A 694 1.53 -19.25 -17.17
C PHE A 694 1.33 -18.00 -18.03
N TYR A 695 0.99 -18.21 -19.29
CA TYR A 695 0.70 -17.13 -20.23
C TYR A 695 -0.73 -16.61 -20.08
N ASN A 696 -0.89 -15.32 -20.30
CA ASN A 696 -2.18 -14.62 -20.34
C ASN A 696 -3.01 -15.08 -21.55
N GLN A 697 -4.31 -15.26 -21.37
CA GLN A 697 -5.28 -15.63 -22.42
C GLN A 697 -6.35 -14.53 -22.56
N PRO A 698 -6.06 -13.42 -23.28
CA PRO A 698 -6.94 -12.24 -23.34
C PRO A 698 -8.40 -12.52 -23.73
N ASP A 699 -8.63 -13.52 -24.58
CA ASP A 699 -9.97 -13.91 -25.05
C ASP A 699 -10.88 -14.44 -23.92
N ASN A 700 -10.31 -14.88 -22.79
CA ASN A 700 -11.05 -15.31 -21.61
C ASN A 700 -11.43 -14.15 -20.67
N ALA A 701 -10.78 -12.99 -20.81
CA ALA A 701 -10.89 -11.90 -19.82
C ALA A 701 -12.30 -11.27 -19.80
N GLU A 702 -12.72 -10.79 -18.63
CA GLU A 702 -13.95 -10.01 -18.49
C GLU A 702 -13.67 -8.55 -18.88
N THR A 703 -14.44 -8.02 -19.82
CA THR A 703 -14.16 -6.69 -20.40
C THR A 703 -15.39 -5.81 -20.60
N ASN A 704 -15.16 -4.52 -20.83
CA ASN A 704 -16.19 -3.54 -21.19
C ASN A 704 -15.83 -2.86 -22.52
N SER A 705 -16.82 -2.61 -23.38
CA SER A 705 -16.64 -2.06 -24.73
C SER A 705 -16.34 -0.55 -24.79
N ASP A 706 -15.93 0.07 -23.68
CA ASP A 706 -15.67 1.51 -23.61
C ASP A 706 -14.19 1.79 -23.86
N ASN A 707 -13.89 2.37 -25.02
CA ASN A 707 -12.55 2.85 -25.33
C ASN A 707 -12.27 4.14 -24.57
N TRP A 708 -11.33 4.09 -23.62
CA TRP A 708 -10.87 5.27 -22.88
C TRP A 708 -9.56 5.79 -23.48
N GLN A 709 -9.54 7.08 -23.80
CA GLN A 709 -8.38 7.80 -24.30
C GLN A 709 -7.58 8.44 -23.15
N PHE A 710 -6.26 8.28 -23.24
CA PHE A 710 -5.30 8.89 -22.33
C PHE A 710 -4.85 10.26 -22.81
N TYR A 711 -4.92 11.27 -21.94
CA TYR A 711 -4.51 12.64 -22.23
C TYR A 711 -3.41 13.09 -21.27
N GLN A 712 -2.20 13.28 -21.79
CA GLN A 712 -1.05 13.78 -21.03
C GLN A 712 -1.03 15.32 -21.00
N GLY A 713 -1.24 15.90 -19.81
CA GLY A 713 -1.17 17.33 -19.57
C GLY A 713 0.19 17.77 -19.00
N ILE A 714 0.37 19.09 -18.83
CA ILE A 714 1.54 19.61 -18.10
C ILE A 714 1.32 19.37 -16.60
N GLY A 715 1.92 18.30 -16.07
CA GLY A 715 1.95 17.98 -14.64
C GLY A 715 0.81 17.12 -14.10
N GLN A 716 -0.20 16.78 -14.92
CA GLN A 716 -1.27 15.83 -14.60
C GLN A 716 -1.68 15.07 -15.87
N SER A 717 -2.12 13.82 -15.71
CA SER A 717 -2.58 12.94 -16.78
C SER A 717 -4.02 12.51 -16.53
N HIS A 718 -4.85 12.51 -17.57
CA HIS A 718 -6.30 12.37 -17.43
C HIS A 718 -6.86 11.33 -18.40
N TRP A 719 -7.96 10.67 -18.03
CA TRP A 719 -8.68 9.69 -18.85
C TRP A 719 -10.07 10.21 -19.21
N ARG A 720 -10.46 10.06 -20.48
CA ARG A 720 -11.77 10.44 -21.03
C ARG A 720 -12.17 9.48 -22.15
N LYS A 721 -13.46 9.39 -22.46
CA LYS A 721 -13.96 8.63 -23.62
C LYS A 721 -13.75 9.42 -24.92
#